data_AF-A0AAD8Y2F6-F1
#
_entry.id   AF-A0AAD8Y2F6-F1
#
_cell.length_a   1.000
_cell.length_b   1.000
_cell.length_c   1.000
_cell.angle_alpha   90.00
_cell.angle_beta   90.00
_cell.angle_gamma   90.00
#
_symmetry.space_group_name_H-M   'P 1'
#
loop_
_entity.id
_entity.type
_entity.pdbx_description
1 polymer ?
#
loop_
_entity_poly.entity_id
_entity_poly.type
_entity_poly.pdbx_seq_one_letter_code
_entity_poly.pdbx_strand_id
1 'polypeptide(L)'
;MIRPNSHPYSFRAAKLFATYLVLFAATDVSSTGSPAAEGNLLPESMTNDKIHHQQHLVRELAENKQENNNDKQIDKEEDDEEQATANPTPKPTVSLSPSATPSSAPTANPSASPSSAPSAEPSPSPSSSPTLSSAPSSAPIPYSRPPRVDIRYVPWIDLPADIATTATLLNYTYETWNDYGANSIENLNWDRLSRNEKMYAAMLGYQRESWDCWQNHYQSLRWIDLDNEGIQSKQWWEALGWDISSWNKYDDPPASNDKYWYLLSEEERFAAAQLCYFKRTWDEAEVYVDGFPLEKPEYRYTNWFDLDVSVRRIASDGLKYSDFLWNVVGLHDSLEARDWKQLTPVEQKAARLLEFSQTSWDCWINNYRGYSWEELQLFGLDFFYSSLGWNDQSWAGLEEAPEKKSWKELNVEERRAAIELCYSFETWEGYDMTINYGPFPFAKPKRRYVEWADLPEVIQIIANGTLEYTEDKWNNLGSAKIETLGWDELTDEQQSDAVDLGFYKKTWDCFHSHYRSYDWNELSTSQQDIFRLLGWSESKWPNNETPSSYEKQWDQLSTTEQSVANAVCYFEHNWDRSNLKEEEIAISSGSNPMNPTQGFDASDISDVLNGRKNSANTSKRFTTSFIALSGLVCMAFM
;
A
#
# COMPACT_ATOMS: atom_id res chain seq x y z
N MET A 1 9.87 4.52 54.64
CA MET A 1 8.80 5.18 53.85
C MET A 1 8.47 4.27 52.68
N ILE A 2 7.34 3.59 52.74
CA ILE A 2 6.84 2.70 51.68
C ILE A 2 6.22 3.63 50.63
N ARG A 3 6.84 3.73 49.44
CA ARG A 3 6.25 4.46 48.32
C ARG A 3 5.11 3.61 47.73
N PRO A 4 3.97 4.20 47.34
CA PRO A 4 2.93 3.45 46.65
C PRO A 4 3.45 2.98 45.29
N ASN A 5 3.21 1.72 44.94
CA ASN A 5 3.34 1.21 43.57
C ASN A 5 2.27 1.90 42.70
N SER A 6 2.58 3.08 42.16
CA SER A 6 1.87 3.61 41.00
C SER A 6 2.37 2.86 39.77
N HIS A 7 1.73 1.74 39.44
CA HIS A 7 1.96 1.08 38.16
C HIS A 7 1.46 1.95 37.00
N PRO A 8 2.12 1.88 35.83
CA PRO A 8 1.93 2.82 34.74
C PRO A 8 0.58 2.55 34.08
N TYR A 9 -0.31 3.54 34.07
CA TYR A 9 -1.23 3.69 32.96
C TYR A 9 -0.37 3.95 31.71
N SER A 10 -0.64 3.23 30.61
CA SER A 10 -0.10 3.56 29.29
C SER A 10 -0.30 5.06 29.07
N PHE A 11 0.78 5.78 28.80
CA PHE A 11 0.73 7.22 28.49
C PHE A 11 -0.15 7.52 27.27
N ARG A 12 -0.54 6.50 26.50
CA ARG A 12 -1.26 6.62 25.23
C ARG A 12 -2.75 6.29 25.32
N ALA A 13 -3.17 5.51 26.31
CA ALA A 13 -4.60 5.23 26.56
C ALA A 13 -5.44 6.50 26.81
N ALA A 14 -4.81 7.61 27.22
CA ALA A 14 -5.48 8.90 27.35
C ALA A 14 -5.82 9.59 26.00
N LYS A 15 -5.17 9.21 24.89
CA LYS A 15 -5.41 9.80 23.55
C LYS A 15 -6.82 9.56 23.04
N LEU A 16 -7.37 8.35 23.26
CA LEU A 16 -8.71 7.98 22.82
C LEU A 16 -9.81 8.86 23.43
N PHE A 17 -9.61 9.36 24.64
CA PHE A 17 -10.58 10.24 25.32
C PHE A 17 -10.61 11.67 24.76
N ALA A 18 -9.51 12.17 24.20
CA ALA A 18 -9.47 13.53 23.63
C ALA A 18 -10.14 13.61 22.25
N THR A 19 -9.97 12.59 21.41
CA THR A 19 -10.54 12.54 20.05
C THR A 19 -12.07 12.44 20.08
N TYR A 20 -12.64 11.69 21.03
CA TYR A 20 -14.09 11.63 21.23
C TYR A 20 -14.69 12.96 21.71
N LEU A 21 -13.94 13.79 22.43
CA LEU A 21 -14.40 15.08 22.96
C LEU A 21 -14.44 16.19 21.90
N VAL A 22 -13.59 16.12 20.87
CA VAL A 22 -13.59 17.08 19.75
C VAL A 22 -14.74 16.81 18.77
N LEU A 23 -15.11 15.55 18.56
CA LEU A 23 -16.24 15.18 17.67
C LEU A 23 -17.62 15.54 18.25
N PHE A 24 -17.78 15.66 19.57
CA PHE A 24 -19.04 16.09 20.19
C PHE A 24 -19.19 17.61 20.35
N ALA A 25 -18.12 18.39 20.16
CA ALA A 25 -18.18 19.85 20.31
C ALA A 25 -18.56 20.62 19.02
N ALA A 26 -18.73 19.93 17.88
CA ALA A 26 -18.84 20.57 16.56
C ALA A 26 -20.13 20.25 15.77
N THR A 27 -21.25 19.92 16.41
CA THR A 27 -22.54 19.79 15.70
C THR A 27 -23.66 20.57 16.38
N ASP A 28 -23.75 21.86 16.06
CA ASP A 28 -24.96 22.64 16.35
C ASP A 28 -25.12 23.81 15.35
N VAL A 29 -25.45 23.52 14.07
CA VAL A 29 -26.14 24.47 13.16
C VAL A 29 -26.97 23.71 12.11
N SER A 30 -28.22 24.13 11.94
CA SER A 30 -29.27 23.62 11.05
C SER A 30 -29.07 23.89 9.54
N SER A 31 -29.70 23.02 8.73
CA SER A 31 -30.56 23.33 7.56
C SER A 31 -30.05 23.06 6.12
N THR A 32 -30.73 22.08 5.51
CA THR A 32 -31.26 21.95 4.12
C THR A 32 -30.34 21.62 2.93
N GLY A 33 -30.55 20.42 2.36
CA GLY A 33 -30.79 20.25 0.91
C GLY A 33 -29.99 19.19 0.14
N SER A 34 -30.71 18.15 -0.33
CA SER A 34 -30.41 17.19 -1.43
C SER A 34 -29.55 15.94 -1.21
N PRO A 35 -29.87 14.81 -1.89
CA PRO A 35 -29.33 13.49 -1.60
C PRO A 35 -28.21 13.08 -2.57
N ALA A 36 -27.07 12.65 -2.02
CA ALA A 36 -26.12 11.80 -2.73
C ALA A 36 -26.13 10.43 -2.05
N ALA A 37 -26.39 9.40 -2.85
CA ALA A 37 -26.38 8.02 -2.43
C ALA A 37 -24.96 7.47 -2.61
N GLU A 38 -24.23 7.34 -1.51
CA GLU A 38 -23.08 6.43 -1.42
C GLU A 38 -23.29 5.53 -0.22
N GLY A 39 -23.28 4.22 -0.49
CA GLY A 39 -23.53 3.17 0.48
C GLY A 39 -22.35 3.02 1.43
N ASN A 40 -22.52 3.54 2.65
CA ASN A 40 -21.70 3.14 3.80
C ASN A 40 -21.93 1.65 4.10
N LEU A 41 -21.01 0.80 3.64
CA LEU A 41 -20.87 -0.57 4.13
C LEU A 41 -20.10 -0.54 5.45
N LEU A 42 -20.83 -0.38 6.55
CA LEU A 42 -20.33 -0.77 7.87
C LEU A 42 -20.25 -2.30 7.95
N PRO A 43 -19.25 -2.89 8.63
CA PRO A 43 -19.10 -4.33 8.70
C PRO A 43 -20.25 -4.96 9.50
N GLU A 44 -20.86 -6.00 8.92
CA GLU A 44 -21.87 -6.82 9.58
C GLU A 44 -21.34 -7.40 10.90
N SER A 45 -22.13 -7.29 11.96
CA SER A 45 -21.85 -7.90 13.25
C SER A 45 -21.72 -9.43 13.11
N MET A 46 -20.61 -9.99 13.57
CA MET A 46 -20.39 -11.44 13.64
C MET A 46 -21.55 -12.14 14.38
N THR A 47 -21.99 -13.28 13.85
CA THR A 47 -23.11 -14.05 14.39
C THR A 47 -22.76 -14.73 15.73
N ASN A 48 -23.68 -14.65 16.70
CA ASN A 48 -23.58 -15.20 18.06
C ASN A 48 -23.21 -16.70 18.13
N ASP A 49 -23.38 -17.46 17.04
CA ASP A 49 -23.22 -18.90 17.04
C ASP A 49 -21.75 -19.37 17.16
N LYS A 50 -20.79 -18.61 16.61
CA LYS A 50 -19.35 -18.95 16.74
C LYS A 50 -18.83 -18.68 18.16
N ILE A 51 -19.34 -17.65 18.82
CA ILE A 51 -18.99 -17.28 20.19
C ILE A 51 -19.48 -18.35 21.18
N HIS A 52 -20.70 -18.87 21.00
CA HIS A 52 -21.26 -19.91 21.85
C HIS A 52 -20.51 -21.25 21.75
N HIS A 53 -20.04 -21.63 20.55
CA HIS A 53 -19.31 -22.88 20.39
C HIS A 53 -17.94 -22.87 21.10
N GLN A 54 -17.21 -21.74 21.04
CA GLN A 54 -15.93 -21.61 21.76
C GLN A 54 -16.11 -21.52 23.28
N GLN A 55 -17.15 -20.84 23.78
CA GLN A 55 -17.44 -20.81 25.22
C GLN A 55 -17.77 -22.19 25.80
N HIS A 56 -18.37 -23.08 25.00
CA HIS A 56 -18.62 -24.47 25.39
C HIS A 56 -17.31 -25.28 25.52
N LEU A 57 -16.40 -25.16 24.55
CA LEU A 57 -15.10 -25.84 24.57
C LEU A 57 -14.22 -25.41 25.74
N VAL A 58 -14.22 -24.12 26.09
CA VAL A 58 -13.48 -23.61 27.26
C VAL A 58 -14.05 -24.16 28.57
N ARG A 59 -15.38 -24.32 28.68
CA ARG A 59 -16.02 -24.93 29.86
C ARG A 59 -15.68 -26.42 29.99
N GLU A 60 -15.69 -27.16 28.90
CA GLU A 60 -15.37 -28.60 28.86
C GLU A 60 -13.89 -28.87 29.24
N LEU A 61 -12.98 -27.97 28.84
CA LEU A 61 -11.56 -28.04 29.23
C LEU A 61 -11.31 -27.66 30.71
N ALA A 62 -12.12 -26.75 31.27
CA ALA A 62 -12.04 -26.39 32.69
C ALA A 62 -12.51 -27.54 33.59
N GLU A 63 -13.54 -28.28 33.16
CA GLU A 63 -14.07 -29.45 33.89
C GLU A 63 -13.07 -30.62 33.89
N ASN A 64 -12.38 -30.88 32.77
CA ASN A 64 -11.31 -31.89 32.68
C ASN A 64 -10.08 -31.58 33.56
N LYS A 65 -9.86 -30.31 33.95
CA LYS A 65 -8.77 -29.90 34.84
C LYS A 65 -9.10 -30.18 36.32
N GLN A 66 -10.38 -30.32 36.66
CA GLN A 66 -10.84 -30.59 38.02
C GLN A 66 -10.79 -32.10 38.34
N GLU A 67 -10.95 -32.98 37.35
CA GLU A 67 -10.79 -34.44 37.52
C GLU A 67 -9.33 -34.86 37.74
N ASN A 68 -8.37 -34.22 37.06
CA ASN A 68 -6.93 -34.54 37.22
C ASN A 68 -6.31 -34.09 38.56
N ASN A 69 -7.02 -33.28 39.36
CA ASN A 69 -6.56 -32.87 40.70
C ASN A 69 -7.04 -33.81 41.82
N ASN A 70 -7.94 -34.75 41.55
CA ASN A 70 -8.42 -35.72 42.53
C ASN A 70 -7.59 -37.02 42.58
N ASP A 71 -6.66 -37.22 41.63
CA ASP A 71 -5.89 -38.48 41.50
C ASP A 71 -4.46 -38.39 42.07
N LYS A 72 -4.13 -37.32 42.81
CA LYS A 72 -2.86 -37.14 43.52
C LYS A 72 -3.06 -37.01 45.03
N GLN A 73 -3.62 -38.05 45.64
CA GLN A 73 -3.57 -38.20 47.09
C GLN A 73 -3.56 -39.68 47.51
N ILE A 74 -2.50 -40.40 47.17
CA ILE A 74 -2.05 -41.64 47.84
C ILE A 74 -0.53 -41.75 47.60
N ASP A 75 0.17 -42.25 48.63
CA ASP A 75 1.60 -42.55 48.75
C ASP A 75 2.50 -41.48 49.38
N LYS A 76 2.64 -41.64 50.70
CA LYS A 76 3.65 -41.09 51.61
C LYS A 76 4.09 -42.27 52.51
N GLU A 77 5.36 -42.27 52.94
CA GLU A 77 6.13 -43.28 53.74
C GLU A 77 6.98 -44.21 52.85
N GLU A 78 8.29 -44.43 53.04
CA GLU A 78 9.21 -44.38 54.21
C GLU A 78 10.70 -44.31 53.74
N ASP A 79 11.55 -43.59 54.50
CA ASP A 79 12.92 -43.91 55.02
C ASP A 79 14.04 -44.47 54.10
N ASP A 80 15.37 -44.29 54.28
CA ASP A 80 16.28 -43.54 55.16
C ASP A 80 17.75 -43.67 54.60
N GLU A 81 18.70 -42.94 55.21
CA GLU A 81 20.18 -43.16 55.33
C GLU A 81 21.24 -42.59 54.32
N GLU A 82 22.00 -41.59 54.84
CA GLU A 82 23.48 -41.39 54.96
C GLU A 82 24.49 -42.06 53.96
N GLN A 83 25.68 -41.54 53.57
CA GLN A 83 26.63 -40.54 54.09
C GLN A 83 27.78 -40.28 53.04
N ALA A 84 28.38 -39.06 53.07
CA ALA A 84 29.78 -38.64 52.78
C ALA A 84 30.53 -39.07 51.46
N THR A 85 31.44 -38.33 50.79
CA THR A 85 32.61 -37.50 51.20
C THR A 85 33.09 -36.57 50.06
N ALA A 86 33.87 -35.55 50.44
CA ALA A 86 34.42 -34.41 49.69
C ALA A 86 35.57 -34.67 48.68
N ASN A 87 35.75 -33.73 47.73
CA ASN A 87 37.08 -33.19 47.34
C ASN A 87 36.99 -31.94 46.42
N PRO A 88 37.81 -30.87 46.63
CA PRO A 88 37.88 -29.69 45.76
C PRO A 88 39.25 -29.51 45.06
N THR A 89 39.28 -28.83 43.91
CA THR A 89 40.51 -28.43 43.18
C THR A 89 40.29 -27.11 42.41
N PRO A 90 41.32 -26.39 41.91
CA PRO A 90 41.83 -25.19 42.59
C PRO A 90 41.81 -23.92 41.72
N LYS A 91 42.10 -22.80 42.40
CA LYS A 91 42.21 -21.41 41.93
C LYS A 91 43.64 -21.09 41.41
N PRO A 92 43.85 -20.25 40.38
CA PRO A 92 45.17 -19.71 40.09
C PRO A 92 45.35 -18.24 40.51
N THR A 93 46.35 -18.07 41.38
CA THR A 93 47.50 -17.15 41.41
C THR A 93 47.46 -15.74 40.79
N VAL A 94 47.81 -14.79 41.65
CA VAL A 94 48.16 -13.37 41.42
C VAL A 94 49.65 -13.25 41.03
N SER A 95 50.03 -12.33 40.14
CA SER A 95 51.43 -11.86 40.03
C SER A 95 51.57 -10.42 39.49
N LEU A 96 51.78 -9.50 40.43
CA LEU A 96 52.69 -8.34 40.48
C LEU A 96 53.11 -7.56 39.20
N SER A 97 52.83 -6.24 39.26
CA SER A 97 53.56 -5.13 38.60
C SER A 97 55.03 -5.04 39.08
N PRO A 98 55.93 -4.24 38.44
CA PRO A 98 56.01 -2.79 38.73
C PRO A 98 56.57 -1.83 37.64
N SER A 99 56.07 -0.58 37.66
CA SER A 99 56.80 0.71 37.78
C SER A 99 57.48 1.45 36.59
N ALA A 100 57.11 2.75 36.51
CA ALA A 100 57.94 3.98 36.26
C ALA A 100 58.48 4.25 34.83
N THR A 101 58.55 5.47 34.25
CA THR A 101 58.17 6.88 34.52
C THR A 101 58.44 7.70 33.22
N PRO A 102 58.07 8.99 33.11
CA PRO A 102 57.91 9.73 31.84
C PRO A 102 59.15 10.51 31.38
N SER A 103 59.13 11.04 30.15
CA SER A 103 60.07 12.07 29.71
C SER A 103 59.42 13.13 28.81
N SER A 104 60.02 14.31 28.88
CA SER A 104 59.54 15.68 28.71
C SER A 104 59.69 16.28 27.30
N ALA A 105 58.88 17.32 27.03
CA ALA A 105 59.06 18.34 25.96
C ALA A 105 60.39 19.13 26.12
N PRO A 106 60.91 19.92 25.13
CA PRO A 106 60.34 21.23 24.77
C PRO A 106 60.56 21.80 23.31
N THR A 107 59.64 22.68 22.92
CA THR A 107 59.74 24.03 22.29
C THR A 107 60.91 24.45 21.34
N ALA A 108 60.58 25.03 20.17
CA ALA A 108 61.17 26.29 19.63
C ALA A 108 60.41 26.82 18.38
N ASN A 109 60.56 28.11 18.10
CA ASN A 109 59.62 29.05 17.45
C ASN A 109 60.16 29.53 16.06
N PRO A 110 59.72 30.64 15.40
CA PRO A 110 59.43 30.70 13.96
C PRO A 110 60.40 31.60 13.15
N SER A 111 60.27 31.65 11.82
CA SER A 111 60.86 32.74 11.02
C SER A 111 60.03 33.07 9.77
N ALA A 112 59.71 34.36 9.65
CA ALA A 112 59.26 35.06 8.43
C ALA A 112 60.41 35.09 7.37
N SER A 113 60.30 35.46 6.09
CA SER A 113 59.38 36.29 5.30
C SER A 113 59.76 36.16 3.78
N PRO A 114 59.27 36.97 2.82
CA PRO A 114 58.42 36.55 1.69
C PRO A 114 59.10 36.54 0.29
N SER A 115 58.43 35.96 -0.72
CA SER A 115 58.65 36.35 -2.12
C SER A 115 57.42 36.08 -3.01
N SER A 116 56.88 37.19 -3.53
CA SER A 116 56.40 37.44 -4.91
C SER A 116 55.47 36.42 -5.61
N ALA A 117 54.23 36.88 -5.81
CA ALA A 117 53.15 36.45 -6.72
C ALA A 117 53.60 36.21 -8.20
N PRO A 118 52.76 35.68 -9.14
CA PRO A 118 51.29 35.67 -9.09
C PRO A 118 50.54 34.46 -9.72
N SER A 119 49.21 34.49 -9.50
CA SER A 119 48.14 34.09 -10.44
C SER A 119 47.73 32.62 -10.52
N ALA A 120 46.78 32.23 -9.69
CA ALA A 120 45.57 31.49 -10.09
C ALA A 120 44.55 31.61 -8.94
N GLU A 121 43.35 32.11 -9.23
CA GLU A 121 42.25 32.20 -8.27
C GLU A 121 41.78 30.80 -7.84
N PRO A 122 41.76 30.47 -6.53
CA PRO A 122 40.93 29.39 -6.02
C PRO A 122 39.66 30.00 -5.42
N SER A 123 38.51 29.66 -6.00
CA SER A 123 37.19 29.89 -5.40
C SER A 123 37.06 29.06 -4.12
N PRO A 124 36.69 29.64 -2.95
CA PRO A 124 36.27 28.88 -1.80
C PRO A 124 34.80 29.22 -1.50
N SER A 125 33.87 28.62 -2.24
CA SER A 125 32.56 28.34 -1.66
C SER A 125 32.68 26.99 -0.96
N PRO A 126 32.48 26.89 0.37
CA PRO A 126 32.38 25.61 1.02
C PRO A 126 31.15 24.90 0.45
N SER A 127 31.37 23.79 -0.23
CA SER A 127 30.31 22.85 -0.60
C SER A 127 29.77 22.25 0.70
N SER A 128 28.75 22.88 1.27
CA SER A 128 27.86 22.24 2.23
C SER A 128 26.99 21.25 1.48
N SER A 129 27.60 20.14 1.07
CA SER A 129 26.85 18.91 0.77
C SER A 129 26.56 18.27 2.13
N PRO A 130 25.31 18.22 2.61
CA PRO A 130 24.99 17.28 3.67
C PRO A 130 25.11 15.89 3.04
N THR A 131 26.20 15.22 3.34
CA THR A 131 26.35 13.78 3.11
C THR A 131 25.25 13.07 3.91
N LEU A 132 24.61 12.09 3.25
CA LEU A 132 23.84 10.96 3.79
C LEU A 132 23.44 11.06 5.27
N SER A 133 22.12 11.06 5.51
CA SER A 133 21.46 10.85 6.80
C SER A 133 22.39 10.19 7.81
N SER A 134 22.91 11.00 8.72
CA SER A 134 23.75 10.53 9.81
C SER A 134 22.83 9.82 10.79
N ALA A 135 22.59 8.53 10.54
CA ALA A 135 22.29 7.61 11.63
C ALA A 135 23.28 7.91 12.77
N PRO A 136 22.83 8.04 14.03
CA PRO A 136 23.67 8.46 15.13
C PRO A 136 24.95 7.62 15.18
N SER A 137 26.06 8.24 14.80
CA SER A 137 27.37 7.61 14.77
C SER A 137 27.87 7.51 16.20
N SER A 138 27.59 6.38 16.86
CA SER A 138 28.48 5.65 17.81
C SER A 138 27.72 4.76 18.81
N ALA A 139 27.15 3.65 18.34
CA ALA A 139 26.91 2.48 19.21
C ALA A 139 28.04 1.45 18.96
N PRO A 140 29.00 1.24 19.90
CA PRO A 140 30.10 0.28 19.74
C PRO A 140 29.68 -1.19 19.77
N ILE A 141 28.40 -1.49 20.00
CA ILE A 141 27.84 -2.84 19.97
C ILE A 141 26.65 -2.79 19.00
N PRO A 142 26.56 -3.70 18.02
CA PRO A 142 25.42 -3.76 17.14
C PRO A 142 24.19 -4.23 17.91
N TYR A 143 23.21 -3.35 18.11
CA TYR A 143 21.86 -3.74 18.50
C TYR A 143 21.24 -4.53 17.34
N SER A 144 20.81 -5.77 17.61
CA SER A 144 20.07 -6.60 16.66
C SER A 144 18.62 -6.67 17.11
N ARG A 145 17.71 -6.07 16.34
CA ARG A 145 16.27 -6.20 16.59
C ARG A 145 15.90 -7.69 16.61
N PRO A 146 15.24 -8.20 17.66
CA PRO A 146 14.89 -9.61 17.73
C PRO A 146 13.83 -9.96 16.67
N PRO A 147 13.82 -11.20 16.15
CA PRO A 147 12.78 -11.65 15.23
C PRO A 147 11.37 -11.40 15.77
N ARG A 148 10.45 -11.00 14.89
CA ARG A 148 9.06 -10.75 15.25
C ARG A 148 8.34 -12.05 15.59
N VAL A 149 7.49 -12.00 16.60
CA VAL A 149 6.64 -13.12 17.00
C VAL A 149 5.28 -12.95 16.32
N ASP A 150 5.21 -13.34 15.04
CA ASP A 150 4.09 -13.03 14.14
C ASP A 150 2.73 -13.52 14.64
N ILE A 151 2.71 -14.63 15.40
CA ILE A 151 1.47 -15.21 15.93
C ILE A 151 0.66 -14.20 16.76
N ARG A 152 1.32 -13.24 17.43
CA ARG A 152 0.66 -12.18 18.22
C ARG A 152 -0.26 -11.29 17.38
N TYR A 153 0.02 -11.16 16.09
CA TYR A 153 -0.69 -10.24 15.20
C TYR A 153 -1.73 -10.94 14.34
N VAL A 154 -1.88 -12.26 14.49
CA VAL A 154 -2.99 -13.04 13.94
C VAL A 154 -4.26 -12.72 14.75
N PRO A 155 -5.39 -12.37 14.10
CA PRO A 155 -6.65 -12.13 14.81
C PRO A 155 -7.03 -13.33 15.68
N TRP A 156 -7.58 -13.10 16.87
CA TRP A 156 -7.93 -14.18 17.82
C TRP A 156 -8.75 -15.30 17.18
N ILE A 157 -9.69 -14.94 16.29
CA ILE A 157 -10.59 -15.89 15.62
C ILE A 157 -9.85 -16.85 14.68
N ASP A 158 -8.69 -16.45 14.19
CA ASP A 158 -7.86 -17.21 13.25
C ASP A 158 -6.72 -17.96 13.97
N LEU A 159 -6.62 -17.84 15.30
CA LEU A 159 -5.63 -18.58 16.07
C LEU A 159 -5.93 -20.08 16.09
N PRO A 160 -4.89 -20.93 15.95
CA PRO A 160 -5.00 -22.33 16.31
C PRO A 160 -5.47 -22.50 17.76
N ALA A 161 -6.28 -23.53 18.03
CA ALA A 161 -6.94 -23.71 19.33
C ALA A 161 -5.96 -23.88 20.50
N ASP A 162 -4.82 -24.53 20.27
CA ASP A 162 -3.73 -24.69 21.24
C ASP A 162 -3.01 -23.37 21.54
N ILE A 163 -2.82 -22.53 20.52
CA ILE A 163 -2.27 -21.18 20.67
C ILE A 163 -3.24 -20.29 21.46
N ALA A 164 -4.53 -20.28 21.12
CA ALA A 164 -5.54 -19.51 21.86
C ALA A 164 -5.64 -19.97 23.32
N THR A 165 -5.54 -21.28 23.57
CA THR A 165 -5.48 -21.85 24.93
C THR A 165 -4.26 -21.35 25.69
N THR A 166 -3.09 -21.35 25.04
CA THR A 166 -1.83 -20.85 25.63
C THR A 166 -1.91 -19.35 25.93
N ALA A 167 -2.48 -18.55 25.02
CA ALA A 167 -2.70 -17.12 25.22
C ALA A 167 -3.66 -16.86 26.40
N THR A 168 -4.70 -17.68 26.56
CA THR A 168 -5.62 -17.60 27.70
C THR A 168 -4.89 -17.84 29.04
N LEU A 169 -3.86 -18.70 29.07
CA LEU A 169 -3.03 -18.92 30.27
C LEU A 169 -2.16 -17.72 30.64
N LEU A 170 -1.94 -16.79 29.70
CA LEU A 170 -1.35 -15.46 29.93
C LEU A 170 -2.42 -14.39 30.21
N ASN A 171 -3.66 -14.80 30.49
CA ASN A 171 -4.82 -13.95 30.71
C ASN A 171 -5.25 -13.13 29.49
N TYR A 172 -4.86 -13.51 28.26
CA TYR A 172 -5.48 -12.91 27.08
C TYR A 172 -6.93 -13.36 26.92
N THR A 173 -7.73 -12.44 26.39
CA THR A 173 -9.10 -12.64 25.93
C THR A 173 -9.16 -12.28 24.45
N TYR A 174 -10.26 -12.60 23.78
CA TYR A 174 -10.53 -12.13 22.41
C TYR A 174 -10.30 -10.61 22.26
N GLU A 175 -10.81 -9.83 23.21
CA GLU A 175 -10.70 -8.36 23.20
C GLU A 175 -9.26 -7.91 23.44
N THR A 176 -8.63 -8.35 24.54
CA THR A 176 -7.27 -7.91 24.91
C THR A 176 -6.16 -8.47 24.03
N TRP A 177 -6.46 -9.47 23.20
CA TRP A 177 -5.54 -9.93 22.16
C TRP A 177 -5.59 -9.02 20.94
N ASN A 178 -6.79 -8.70 20.43
CA ASN A 178 -6.90 -7.86 19.25
C ASN A 178 -6.64 -6.37 19.55
N ASP A 179 -6.76 -5.95 20.81
CA ASP A 179 -6.46 -4.61 21.30
C ASP A 179 -5.08 -4.56 21.97
N TYR A 180 -4.07 -4.04 21.28
CA TYR A 180 -2.68 -4.03 21.73
C TYR A 180 -2.48 -3.07 22.91
N GLY A 181 -1.77 -3.50 23.94
CA GLY A 181 -1.56 -2.74 25.18
C GLY A 181 -2.70 -2.88 26.20
N ALA A 182 -3.83 -3.48 25.82
CA ALA A 182 -4.98 -3.65 26.71
C ALA A 182 -4.75 -4.71 27.79
N ASN A 183 -3.91 -5.72 27.51
CA ASN A 183 -3.60 -6.75 28.50
C ASN A 183 -2.56 -6.26 29.50
N SER A 184 -2.85 -6.35 30.80
CA SER A 184 -1.92 -5.94 31.85
C SER A 184 -0.55 -6.64 31.80
N ILE A 185 -0.47 -7.85 31.23
CA ILE A 185 0.78 -8.60 31.12
C ILE A 185 1.79 -7.94 30.16
N GLU A 186 1.30 -7.20 29.15
CA GLU A 186 2.14 -6.49 28.17
C GLU A 186 2.93 -5.33 28.82
N ASN A 187 2.49 -4.87 29.99
CA ASN A 187 3.18 -3.85 30.78
C ASN A 187 4.35 -4.40 31.62
N LEU A 188 4.63 -5.71 31.54
CA LEU A 188 5.73 -6.36 32.24
C LEU A 188 6.87 -6.68 31.27
N ASN A 189 8.10 -6.34 31.64
CA ASN A 189 9.27 -6.95 31.03
C ASN A 189 9.36 -8.43 31.42
N TRP A 190 10.17 -9.17 30.67
CA TRP A 190 10.40 -10.59 30.84
C TRP A 190 10.77 -10.93 32.27
N ASP A 191 11.69 -10.20 32.89
CA ASP A 191 12.17 -10.51 34.24
C ASP A 191 11.07 -10.43 35.31
N ARG A 192 10.05 -9.61 35.07
CA ARG A 192 8.87 -9.45 35.94
C ARG A 192 7.76 -10.47 35.69
N LEU A 193 7.82 -11.25 34.61
CA LEU A 193 6.95 -12.40 34.40
C LEU A 193 7.25 -13.50 35.43
N SER A 194 6.20 -14.12 35.96
CA SER A 194 6.28 -15.33 36.76
C SER A 194 6.86 -16.49 35.95
N ARG A 195 7.31 -17.54 36.64
CA ARG A 195 7.86 -18.74 35.99
C ARG A 195 6.87 -19.37 34.99
N ASN A 196 5.58 -19.39 35.32
CA ASN A 196 4.56 -19.95 34.44
C ASN A 196 4.30 -19.04 33.24
N GLU A 197 4.22 -17.71 33.45
CA GLU A 197 4.04 -16.76 32.35
C GLU A 197 5.21 -16.82 31.35
N LYS A 198 6.46 -16.90 31.81
CA LYS A 198 7.62 -17.12 30.93
C LYS A 198 7.49 -18.39 30.11
N MET A 199 7.02 -19.47 30.74
CA MET A 199 6.82 -20.76 30.06
C MET A 199 5.75 -20.65 28.97
N TYR A 200 4.60 -20.03 29.25
CA TYR A 200 3.53 -19.85 28.26
C TYR A 200 3.92 -18.85 27.16
N ALA A 201 4.62 -17.77 27.50
CA ALA A 201 5.18 -16.84 26.51
C ALA A 201 6.16 -17.56 25.57
N ALA A 202 7.03 -18.42 26.12
CA ALA A 202 7.92 -19.26 25.31
C ALA A 202 7.18 -20.24 24.40
N MET A 203 6.06 -20.80 24.85
CA MET A 203 5.19 -21.63 24.00
C MET A 203 4.57 -20.85 22.84
N LEU A 204 4.35 -19.53 22.99
CA LEU A 204 3.92 -18.64 21.90
C LEU A 204 5.10 -18.17 21.02
N GLY A 205 6.32 -18.64 21.25
CA GLY A 205 7.51 -18.28 20.49
C GLY A 205 8.29 -17.08 21.04
N TYR A 206 7.90 -16.53 22.20
CA TYR A 206 8.66 -15.45 22.82
C TYR A 206 9.93 -15.94 23.51
N GLN A 207 10.96 -15.12 23.41
CA GLN A 207 12.14 -15.17 24.25
C GLN A 207 12.23 -13.85 25.01
N ARG A 208 13.24 -13.70 25.86
CA ARG A 208 13.43 -12.48 26.66
C ARG A 208 13.46 -11.24 25.77
N GLU A 209 14.29 -11.28 24.74
CA GLU A 209 14.56 -10.17 23.85
C GLU A 209 13.31 -9.83 23.03
N SER A 210 12.64 -10.84 22.46
CA SER A 210 11.44 -10.62 21.65
C SER A 210 10.23 -10.19 22.49
N TRP A 211 10.09 -10.65 23.74
CA TRP A 211 9.04 -10.16 24.63
C TRP A 211 9.26 -8.70 25.01
N ASP A 212 10.47 -8.38 25.48
CA ASP A 212 10.80 -7.02 25.91
C ASP A 212 10.67 -6.03 24.76
N CYS A 213 10.97 -6.46 23.52
CA CYS A 213 10.80 -5.63 22.33
C CYS A 213 9.34 -5.57 21.84
N TRP A 214 8.74 -6.70 21.47
CA TRP A 214 7.47 -6.71 20.71
C TRP A 214 6.21 -6.58 21.55
N GLN A 215 6.29 -6.90 22.86
CA GLN A 215 5.15 -6.82 23.77
C GLN A 215 5.26 -5.63 24.70
N ASN A 216 6.44 -5.46 25.31
CA ASN A 216 6.63 -4.39 26.29
C ASN A 216 7.19 -3.10 25.67
N HIS A 217 7.79 -3.17 24.48
CA HIS A 217 8.52 -2.06 23.85
C HIS A 217 9.54 -1.40 24.81
N TYR A 218 10.11 -2.19 25.71
CA TYR A 218 11.02 -1.74 26.78
C TYR A 218 10.44 -0.73 27.78
N GLN A 219 9.13 -0.43 27.72
CA GLN A 219 8.50 0.62 28.52
C GLN A 219 8.55 0.38 30.04
N SER A 220 8.68 -0.88 30.46
CA SER A 220 8.70 -1.22 31.89
C SER A 220 10.11 -1.23 32.50
N LEU A 221 11.15 -1.01 31.70
CA LEU A 221 12.53 -0.89 32.17
C LEU A 221 12.76 0.45 32.85
N ARG A 222 13.72 0.50 33.78
CA ARG A 222 14.18 1.77 34.33
C ARG A 222 15.07 2.44 33.28
N TRP A 223 15.09 3.78 33.27
CA TRP A 223 15.94 4.54 32.34
C TRP A 223 17.40 4.08 32.32
N ILE A 224 17.97 3.76 33.50
CA ILE A 224 19.35 3.26 33.63
C ILE A 224 19.55 1.86 33.03
N ASP A 225 18.49 1.05 32.95
CA ASP A 225 18.55 -0.30 32.40
C ASP A 225 18.40 -0.33 30.87
N LEU A 226 17.93 0.76 30.25
CA LEU A 226 17.82 0.88 28.78
C LEU A 226 19.20 0.86 28.10
N ASP A 227 20.26 1.17 28.84
CA ASP A 227 21.67 1.12 28.39
C ASP A 227 22.37 -0.21 28.68
N ASN A 228 21.70 -1.17 29.34
CA ASN A 228 22.33 -2.44 29.70
C ASN A 228 22.83 -3.18 28.44
N GLU A 229 23.99 -3.83 28.58
CA GLU A 229 24.59 -4.66 27.54
C GLU A 229 23.57 -5.71 27.05
N GLY A 230 23.15 -5.59 25.78
CA GLY A 230 22.16 -6.48 25.13
C GLY A 230 20.83 -5.82 24.76
N ILE A 231 20.45 -4.70 25.38
CA ILE A 231 19.18 -3.99 25.08
C ILE A 231 19.44 -2.75 24.22
N GLN A 232 20.33 -1.85 24.66
CA GLN A 232 20.73 -0.62 23.96
C GLN A 232 19.57 0.19 23.34
N SER A 233 18.41 0.17 23.98
CA SER A 233 17.19 0.80 23.47
C SER A 233 17.08 2.28 23.87
N LYS A 234 17.91 2.73 24.82
CA LYS A 234 17.89 4.11 25.32
C LYS A 234 18.08 5.15 24.21
N GLN A 235 19.03 4.93 23.31
CA GLN A 235 19.31 5.85 22.19
C GLN A 235 18.08 6.10 21.31
N TRP A 236 17.21 5.10 21.16
CA TRP A 236 15.98 5.22 20.37
C TRP A 236 14.89 5.96 21.13
N TRP A 237 14.79 5.74 22.45
CA TRP A 237 13.94 6.57 23.30
C TRP A 237 14.40 8.04 23.32
N GLU A 238 15.70 8.29 23.37
CA GLU A 238 16.28 9.64 23.26
C GLU A 238 16.02 10.27 21.89
N ALA A 239 16.07 9.50 20.79
CA ALA A 239 15.71 9.98 19.45
C ALA A 239 14.21 10.33 19.34
N LEU A 240 13.35 9.67 20.12
CA LEU A 240 11.96 10.07 20.31
C LEU A 240 11.80 11.28 21.25
N GLY A 241 12.89 11.83 21.78
CA GLY A 241 12.88 12.99 22.67
C GLY A 241 12.65 12.66 24.14
N TRP A 242 12.62 11.39 24.54
CA TRP A 242 12.54 11.02 25.95
C TRP A 242 13.88 11.28 26.64
N ASP A 243 13.79 11.59 27.93
CA ASP A 243 14.93 11.71 28.83
C ASP A 243 14.60 11.10 30.19
N ILE A 244 15.58 11.11 31.11
CA ILE A 244 15.38 10.56 32.45
C ILE A 244 14.26 11.26 33.23
N SER A 245 14.01 12.54 32.98
CA SER A 245 13.03 13.33 33.73
C SER A 245 11.62 12.98 33.27
N SER A 246 11.36 13.08 31.96
CA SER A 246 10.10 12.69 31.32
C SER A 246 9.78 11.21 31.54
N TRP A 247 10.77 10.31 31.44
CA TRP A 247 10.60 8.87 31.69
C TRP A 247 10.13 8.57 33.13
N ASN A 248 10.71 9.28 34.10
CA ASN A 248 10.34 9.14 35.51
C ASN A 248 9.15 10.03 35.92
N LYS A 249 8.47 10.66 34.95
CA LYS A 249 7.30 11.52 35.14
C LYS A 249 7.57 12.77 35.98
N TYR A 250 8.81 13.25 35.97
CA TYR A 250 9.17 14.55 36.54
C TYR A 250 8.88 15.71 35.60
N ASP A 251 8.92 15.45 34.30
CA ASP A 251 8.57 16.38 33.21
C ASP A 251 7.49 15.77 32.30
N ASP A 252 6.92 16.59 31.42
CA ASP A 252 5.94 16.15 30.42
C ASP A 252 6.59 15.18 29.40
N PRO A 253 5.83 14.21 28.85
CA PRO A 253 6.29 13.39 27.73
C PRO A 253 6.71 14.24 26.51
N PRO A 254 7.62 13.74 25.67
CA PRO A 254 7.99 14.45 24.45
C PRO A 254 6.84 14.50 23.45
N ALA A 255 6.85 15.48 22.55
CA ALA A 255 5.81 15.68 21.53
C ALA A 255 5.62 14.45 20.60
N SER A 256 6.67 13.64 20.41
CA SER A 256 6.59 12.39 19.65
C SER A 256 5.54 11.43 20.24
N ASN A 257 5.38 11.42 21.58
CA ASN A 257 4.41 10.57 22.25
C ASN A 257 2.98 10.85 21.79
N ASP A 258 2.69 12.08 21.35
CA ASP A 258 1.36 12.53 20.97
C ASP A 258 1.06 12.37 19.48
N LYS A 259 2.08 12.19 18.64
CA LYS A 259 1.93 11.99 17.20
C LYS A 259 1.40 10.58 16.87
N TYR A 260 0.60 10.51 15.81
CA TYR A 260 0.31 9.25 15.13
C TYR A 260 1.53 8.79 14.31
N TRP A 261 1.59 7.51 13.98
CA TRP A 261 2.73 6.86 13.33
C TRP A 261 3.24 7.61 12.09
N TYR A 262 2.33 8.04 11.23
CA TYR A 262 2.68 8.75 10.01
C TYR A 262 2.92 10.26 10.20
N LEU A 263 2.60 10.80 11.38
CA LEU A 263 2.96 12.17 11.77
C LEU A 263 4.34 12.25 12.45
N LEU A 264 4.95 11.11 12.80
CA LEU A 264 6.34 11.04 13.23
C LEU A 264 7.26 11.49 12.09
N SER A 265 8.32 12.22 12.45
CA SER A 265 9.46 12.43 11.56
C SER A 265 10.12 11.10 11.17
N GLU A 266 10.97 11.14 10.14
CA GLU A 266 11.71 9.96 9.70
C GLU A 266 12.54 9.35 10.85
N GLU A 267 13.26 10.19 11.56
CA GLU A 267 14.12 9.78 12.68
C GLU A 267 13.29 9.24 13.85
N GLU A 268 12.17 9.88 14.18
CA GLU A 268 11.25 9.40 15.22
C GLU A 268 10.64 8.04 14.83
N ARG A 269 10.15 7.88 13.59
CA ARG A 269 9.52 6.64 13.13
C ARG A 269 10.53 5.50 13.04
N PHE A 270 11.76 5.77 12.59
CA PHE A 270 12.84 4.80 12.60
C PHE A 270 13.19 4.38 14.04
N ALA A 271 13.33 5.34 14.96
CA ALA A 271 13.59 5.04 16.37
C ALA A 271 12.45 4.22 17.00
N ALA A 272 11.19 4.56 16.73
CA ALA A 272 10.04 3.78 17.14
C ALA A 272 10.09 2.35 16.58
N ALA A 273 10.42 2.19 15.29
CA ALA A 273 10.59 0.88 14.67
C ALA A 273 11.70 0.05 15.34
N GLN A 274 12.81 0.68 15.74
CA GLN A 274 13.88 -0.01 16.47
C GLN A 274 13.46 -0.45 17.88
N LEU A 275 12.48 0.24 18.48
CA LEU A 275 11.78 -0.17 19.70
C LEU A 275 10.66 -1.18 19.45
N CYS A 276 10.67 -1.82 18.28
CA CYS A 276 9.67 -2.80 17.83
C CYS A 276 8.25 -2.25 17.65
N TYR A 277 8.07 -0.93 17.59
CA TYR A 277 6.79 -0.38 17.17
C TYR A 277 6.60 -0.49 15.66
N PHE A 278 5.34 -0.55 15.26
CA PHE A 278 4.87 -0.26 13.91
C PHE A 278 3.50 0.41 14.02
N LYS A 279 2.92 0.89 12.92
CA LYS A 279 1.67 1.68 12.94
C LYS A 279 0.64 1.14 13.94
N ARG A 280 0.29 -0.15 13.82
CA ARG A 280 -0.74 -0.79 14.64
C ARG A 280 -0.44 -0.79 16.14
N THR A 281 0.81 -1.02 16.54
CA THR A 281 1.21 -1.02 17.97
C THR A 281 1.56 0.38 18.49
N TRP A 282 1.88 1.31 17.60
CA TRP A 282 2.16 2.69 17.99
C TRP A 282 0.89 3.51 18.21
N ASP A 283 -0.04 3.43 17.24
CA ASP A 283 -1.27 4.22 17.24
C ASP A 283 -2.31 3.66 18.22
N GLU A 284 -2.21 2.37 18.57
CA GLU A 284 -3.15 1.64 19.44
C GLU A 284 -4.61 1.68 18.93
N ALA A 285 -4.83 2.18 17.72
CA ALA A 285 -6.13 2.30 17.07
C ALA A 285 -5.95 2.39 15.56
N GLU A 286 -6.97 1.95 14.81
CA GLU A 286 -7.03 2.22 13.37
C GLU A 286 -7.44 3.68 13.15
N VAL A 287 -6.47 4.50 12.76
CA VAL A 287 -6.70 5.91 12.40
C VAL A 287 -6.70 6.02 10.89
N TYR A 288 -7.82 6.48 10.35
CA TYR A 288 -7.99 6.76 8.93
C TYR A 288 -8.41 8.21 8.71
N VAL A 289 -7.88 8.83 7.68
CA VAL A 289 -8.28 10.12 7.11
C VAL A 289 -8.90 9.79 5.75
N ASP A 290 -10.19 10.07 5.59
CA ASP A 290 -10.96 9.75 4.37
C ASP A 290 -10.85 8.29 3.90
N GLY A 291 -10.77 7.37 4.87
CA GLY A 291 -10.65 5.93 4.61
C GLY A 291 -9.23 5.44 4.34
N PHE A 292 -8.21 6.28 4.45
CA PHE A 292 -6.80 5.95 4.22
C PHE A 292 -5.93 6.22 5.45
N PRO A 293 -4.77 5.55 5.60
CA PRO A 293 -3.86 5.80 6.73
C PRO A 293 -3.28 7.22 6.76
N LEU A 294 -3.34 7.94 5.64
CA LEU A 294 -2.74 9.25 5.40
C LEU A 294 -3.68 10.11 4.58
N GLU A 295 -3.53 11.43 4.71
CA GLU A 295 -4.24 12.39 3.85
C GLU A 295 -3.74 12.25 2.40
N LYS A 296 -4.69 12.27 1.45
CA LYS A 296 -4.41 12.14 0.01
C LYS A 296 -3.81 13.45 -0.53
N PRO A 297 -2.65 13.42 -1.22
CA PRO A 297 -2.02 14.63 -1.75
C PRO A 297 -2.87 15.24 -2.87
N GLU A 298 -3.26 16.50 -2.73
CA GLU A 298 -4.20 17.18 -3.62
C GLU A 298 -3.67 17.28 -5.06
N TYR A 299 -2.43 17.74 -5.24
CA TYR A 299 -1.90 17.98 -6.58
C TYR A 299 -1.83 16.69 -7.42
N ARG A 300 -1.31 15.59 -6.88
CA ARG A 300 -1.01 14.38 -7.67
C ARG A 300 -2.24 13.82 -8.40
N TYR A 301 -3.39 13.90 -7.76
CA TYR A 301 -4.64 13.35 -8.27
C TYR A 301 -5.54 14.42 -8.91
N THR A 302 -4.92 15.52 -9.34
CA THR A 302 -5.54 16.55 -10.18
C THR A 302 -5.05 16.39 -11.61
N ASN A 303 -5.96 16.48 -12.59
CA ASN A 303 -5.60 16.41 -14.00
C ASN A 303 -4.55 17.48 -14.34
N TRP A 304 -3.54 17.11 -15.14
CA TRP A 304 -2.44 17.98 -15.52
C TRP A 304 -2.87 19.36 -16.03
N PHE A 305 -3.95 19.42 -16.81
CA PHE A 305 -4.42 20.66 -17.42
C PHE A 305 -5.15 21.57 -16.42
N ASP A 306 -5.65 21.02 -15.31
CA ASP A 306 -6.29 21.75 -14.22
C ASP A 306 -5.29 22.29 -13.19
N LEU A 307 -4.04 21.81 -13.23
CA LEU A 307 -2.96 22.33 -12.39
C LEU A 307 -2.54 23.75 -12.79
N ASP A 308 -2.14 24.53 -11.78
CA ASP A 308 -1.44 25.78 -11.98
C ASP A 308 -0.14 25.61 -12.77
N VAL A 309 0.20 26.61 -13.58
CA VAL A 309 1.42 26.60 -14.43
C VAL A 309 2.69 26.40 -13.59
N SER A 310 2.75 26.95 -12.38
CA SER A 310 3.90 26.75 -11.48
C SER A 310 4.02 25.31 -11.00
N VAL A 311 2.92 24.65 -10.68
CA VAL A 311 2.87 23.25 -10.23
C VAL A 311 3.30 22.33 -11.35
N ARG A 312 2.75 22.51 -12.56
CA ARG A 312 3.21 21.79 -13.77
C ARG A 312 4.70 21.95 -14.01
N ARG A 313 5.24 23.16 -13.85
CA ARG A 313 6.68 23.40 -14.03
C ARG A 313 7.51 22.66 -12.98
N ILE A 314 7.08 22.63 -11.72
CA ILE A 314 7.77 21.86 -10.67
C ILE A 314 7.77 20.36 -11.01
N ALA A 315 6.61 19.81 -11.39
CA ALA A 315 6.47 18.42 -11.78
C ALA A 315 7.31 18.06 -13.02
N SER A 316 7.29 18.91 -14.06
CA SER A 316 8.04 18.65 -15.29
C SER A 316 9.54 18.86 -15.14
N ASP A 317 9.97 20.01 -14.61
CA ASP A 317 11.40 20.33 -14.53
C ASP A 317 12.10 19.52 -13.43
N GLY A 318 11.42 19.31 -12.31
CA GLY A 318 11.96 18.69 -11.11
C GLY A 318 11.81 17.18 -11.04
N LEU A 319 10.67 16.65 -11.50
CA LEU A 319 10.34 15.22 -11.45
C LEU A 319 10.22 14.57 -12.83
N LYS A 320 10.40 15.33 -13.93
CA LYS A 320 10.36 14.82 -15.32
C LYS A 320 9.00 14.27 -15.76
N TYR A 321 7.92 14.66 -15.09
CA TYR A 321 6.57 14.37 -15.59
C TYR A 321 6.28 15.11 -16.90
N SER A 322 5.74 14.37 -17.86
CA SER A 322 4.92 14.92 -18.94
C SER A 322 3.44 14.95 -18.52
N ASP A 323 2.58 15.57 -19.32
CA ASP A 323 1.13 15.55 -19.12
C ASP A 323 0.58 14.11 -19.10
N PHE A 324 1.11 13.25 -19.98
CA PHE A 324 0.73 11.84 -20.05
C PHE A 324 1.19 11.04 -18.83
N LEU A 325 2.48 11.15 -18.46
CA LEU A 325 3.04 10.45 -17.29
C LEU A 325 2.38 10.89 -15.97
N TRP A 326 1.94 12.15 -15.89
CA TRP A 326 1.20 12.65 -14.74
C TRP A 326 -0.23 12.09 -14.70
N ASN A 327 -0.95 12.17 -15.81
CA ASN A 327 -2.36 11.78 -15.83
C ASN A 327 -2.58 10.28 -15.64
N VAL A 328 -1.63 9.44 -16.06
CA VAL A 328 -1.69 7.99 -15.84
C VAL A 328 -0.87 7.63 -14.60
N VAL A 329 -1.54 7.40 -13.47
CA VAL A 329 -0.87 7.03 -12.21
C VAL A 329 -0.22 5.67 -12.32
N GLY A 330 1.03 5.57 -11.85
CA GLY A 330 1.86 4.37 -11.95
C GLY A 330 2.67 4.27 -13.24
N LEU A 331 2.49 5.18 -14.20
CA LEU A 331 3.11 5.05 -15.52
C LEU A 331 4.57 5.49 -15.56
N HIS A 332 4.96 6.45 -14.73
CA HIS A 332 6.35 6.92 -14.65
C HIS A 332 7.19 5.94 -13.83
N ASP A 333 7.32 4.70 -14.26
CA ASP A 333 7.87 3.58 -13.47
C ASP A 333 9.27 3.88 -12.92
N SER A 334 10.16 4.47 -13.73
CA SER A 334 11.51 4.87 -13.30
C SER A 334 11.57 5.90 -12.17
N LEU A 335 10.47 6.62 -11.89
CA LEU A 335 10.34 7.56 -10.78
C LEU A 335 9.42 7.01 -9.69
N GLU A 336 8.24 6.53 -10.05
CA GLU A 336 7.21 6.13 -9.09
C GLU A 336 7.50 4.76 -8.44
N ALA A 337 8.35 3.93 -9.04
CA ALA A 337 8.86 2.71 -8.40
C ALA A 337 9.96 3.00 -7.36
N ARG A 338 10.51 4.22 -7.31
CA ARG A 338 11.52 4.62 -6.31
C ARG A 338 10.87 5.08 -5.01
N ASP A 339 11.39 4.56 -3.91
CA ASP A 339 11.12 5.13 -2.59
C ASP A 339 11.77 6.52 -2.45
N TRP A 340 11.45 7.23 -1.37
CA TRP A 340 11.95 8.58 -1.14
C TRP A 340 13.48 8.67 -1.06
N LYS A 341 14.16 7.69 -0.45
CA LYS A 341 15.63 7.70 -0.29
C LYS A 341 16.37 7.46 -1.61
N GLN A 342 15.70 6.84 -2.59
CA GLN A 342 16.20 6.63 -3.95
C GLN A 342 15.97 7.85 -4.87
N LEU A 343 15.20 8.85 -4.44
CA LEU A 343 15.09 10.12 -5.15
C LEU A 343 16.38 10.95 -5.00
N THR A 344 16.75 11.64 -6.07
CA THR A 344 17.84 12.62 -6.03
C THR A 344 17.46 13.82 -5.15
N PRO A 345 18.43 14.59 -4.61
CA PRO A 345 18.11 15.79 -3.83
C PRO A 345 17.27 16.83 -4.58
N VAL A 346 17.40 16.88 -5.92
CA VAL A 346 16.60 17.77 -6.78
C VAL A 346 15.15 17.27 -6.85
N GLU A 347 14.95 15.97 -7.05
CA GLU A 347 13.62 15.34 -7.06
C GLU A 347 12.92 15.47 -5.71
N GLN A 348 13.61 15.15 -4.60
CA GLN A 348 13.05 15.33 -3.24
C GLN A 348 12.63 16.78 -2.99
N LYS A 349 13.43 17.75 -3.43
CA LYS A 349 13.08 19.18 -3.31
C LYS A 349 11.84 19.51 -4.13
N ALA A 350 11.73 18.99 -5.36
CA ALA A 350 10.55 19.19 -6.20
C ALA A 350 9.31 18.52 -5.60
N ALA A 351 9.42 17.29 -5.10
CA ALA A 351 8.35 16.57 -4.42
C ALA A 351 7.85 17.34 -3.18
N ARG A 352 8.74 17.91 -2.35
CA ARG A 352 8.34 18.78 -1.23
C ARG A 352 7.59 20.03 -1.67
N LEU A 353 7.94 20.60 -2.82
CA LEU A 353 7.21 21.75 -3.39
C LEU A 353 5.83 21.36 -3.93
N LEU A 354 5.61 20.07 -4.19
CA LEU A 354 4.30 19.47 -4.50
C LEU A 354 3.64 18.88 -3.24
N GLU A 355 4.07 19.32 -2.05
CA GLU A 355 3.52 18.94 -0.74
C GLU A 355 3.72 17.48 -0.34
N PHE A 356 4.60 16.75 -1.02
CA PHE A 356 5.02 15.44 -0.55
C PHE A 356 6.01 15.54 0.62
N SER A 357 5.66 14.86 1.71
CA SER A 357 6.62 14.30 2.65
C SER A 357 7.17 12.96 2.12
N GLN A 358 8.23 12.46 2.74
CA GLN A 358 8.70 11.09 2.52
C GLN A 358 7.57 10.09 2.65
N THR A 359 6.85 10.15 3.76
CA THR A 359 5.82 9.17 4.09
C THR A 359 4.67 9.21 3.10
N SER A 360 4.22 10.40 2.69
CA SER A 360 3.17 10.53 1.68
C SER A 360 3.65 10.10 0.29
N TRP A 361 4.92 10.28 -0.05
CA TRP A 361 5.48 9.76 -1.31
C TRP A 361 5.52 8.23 -1.30
N ASP A 362 6.11 7.65 -0.25
CA ASP A 362 6.26 6.21 -0.11
C ASP A 362 4.88 5.53 -0.09
N CYS A 363 3.89 6.14 0.55
CA CYS A 363 2.48 5.72 0.55
C CYS A 363 1.81 5.91 -0.83
N TRP A 364 1.58 7.15 -1.27
CA TRP A 364 0.66 7.42 -2.39
C TRP A 364 1.24 7.23 -3.78
N ILE A 365 2.56 7.35 -3.93
CA ILE A 365 3.24 7.21 -5.23
C ILE A 365 3.86 5.82 -5.34
N ASN A 366 4.71 5.49 -4.38
CA ASN A 366 5.47 4.25 -4.43
C ASN A 366 4.65 3.04 -3.95
N ASN A 367 3.66 3.27 -3.07
CA ASN A 367 2.94 2.25 -2.33
C ASN A 367 3.91 1.30 -1.60
N TYR A 368 5.07 1.80 -1.16
CA TYR A 368 6.16 1.08 -0.51
C TYR A 368 6.83 -0.01 -1.37
N ARG A 369 6.60 -0.04 -2.68
CA ARG A 369 7.21 -1.02 -3.61
C ARG A 369 8.73 -0.93 -3.72
N GLY A 370 9.32 0.22 -3.38
CA GLY A 370 10.77 0.43 -3.39
C GLY A 370 11.51 -0.13 -2.17
N TYR A 371 10.77 -0.58 -1.14
CA TYR A 371 11.33 -1.05 0.12
C TYR A 371 11.85 -2.49 -0.02
N SER A 372 12.90 -2.83 0.73
CA SER A 372 13.26 -4.24 0.92
C SER A 372 12.25 -4.95 1.83
N TRP A 373 12.19 -6.28 1.80
CA TRP A 373 11.33 -7.03 2.72
C TRP A 373 11.70 -6.78 4.19
N GLU A 374 12.99 -6.62 4.50
CA GLU A 374 13.46 -6.24 5.83
C GLU A 374 12.94 -4.86 6.25
N GLU A 375 12.86 -3.90 5.33
CA GLU A 375 12.29 -2.58 5.60
C GLU A 375 10.76 -2.65 5.77
N LEU A 376 10.08 -3.47 4.97
CA LEU A 376 8.65 -3.73 5.16
C LEU A 376 8.39 -4.32 6.55
N GLN A 377 9.18 -5.31 6.98
CA GLN A 377 9.14 -5.86 8.34
C GLN A 377 9.47 -4.82 9.41
N LEU A 378 10.46 -3.96 9.12
CA LEU A 378 10.90 -2.91 10.04
C LEU A 378 9.72 -2.00 10.41
N PHE A 379 8.93 -1.59 9.42
CA PHE A 379 7.79 -0.69 9.59
C PHE A 379 6.43 -1.40 9.72
N GLY A 380 6.41 -2.74 9.71
CA GLY A 380 5.19 -3.57 9.82
C GLY A 380 4.26 -3.49 8.60
N LEU A 381 4.79 -3.12 7.43
CA LEU A 381 4.06 -3.06 6.16
C LEU A 381 3.94 -4.44 5.50
N ASP A 382 4.83 -5.37 5.87
CA ASP A 382 4.83 -6.75 5.37
C ASP A 382 3.54 -7.50 5.70
N PHE A 383 2.86 -7.19 6.81
CA PHE A 383 1.53 -7.76 7.12
C PHE A 383 0.52 -7.52 6.00
N PHE A 384 0.52 -6.33 5.41
CA PHE A 384 -0.42 -5.95 4.37
C PHE A 384 -0.04 -6.60 3.05
N TYR A 385 1.25 -6.63 2.71
CA TYR A 385 1.74 -7.34 1.53
C TYR A 385 1.50 -8.85 1.61
N SER A 386 1.70 -9.48 2.76
CA SER A 386 1.36 -10.89 2.97
C SER A 386 -0.13 -11.18 2.88
N SER A 387 -0.97 -10.24 3.31
CA SER A 387 -2.43 -10.35 3.08
C SER A 387 -2.79 -10.33 1.60
N LEU A 388 -1.96 -9.69 0.75
CA LEU A 388 -2.07 -9.69 -0.71
C LEU A 388 -1.30 -10.86 -1.37
N GLY A 389 -0.79 -11.81 -0.60
CA GLY A 389 -0.11 -13.02 -1.10
C GLY A 389 1.40 -12.90 -1.28
N TRP A 390 2.02 -11.77 -0.92
CA TRP A 390 3.47 -11.60 -1.02
C TRP A 390 4.21 -12.23 0.16
N ASN A 391 5.44 -12.69 -0.08
CA ASN A 391 6.37 -13.16 0.93
C ASN A 391 7.79 -12.66 0.59
N ASP A 392 8.76 -12.89 1.48
CA ASP A 392 10.15 -12.46 1.27
C ASP A 392 10.76 -13.00 -0.04
N GLN A 393 10.49 -14.26 -0.38
CA GLN A 393 11.03 -14.90 -1.58
C GLN A 393 10.39 -14.34 -2.86
N SER A 394 9.06 -14.18 -2.91
CA SER A 394 8.39 -13.58 -4.07
C SER A 394 8.71 -12.09 -4.21
N TRP A 395 8.90 -11.38 -3.10
CA TRP A 395 9.35 -9.98 -3.10
C TRP A 395 10.77 -9.82 -3.66
N ALA A 396 11.66 -10.75 -3.32
CA ALA A 396 13.02 -10.81 -3.85
C ALA A 396 13.11 -11.34 -5.30
N GLY A 397 11.98 -11.72 -5.91
CA GLY A 397 11.94 -12.33 -7.25
C GLY A 397 12.53 -13.75 -7.30
N LEU A 398 12.62 -14.44 -6.15
CA LEU A 398 13.06 -15.83 -6.04
C LEU A 398 11.91 -16.83 -6.23
N GLU A 399 10.67 -16.37 -6.05
CA GLU A 399 9.43 -17.07 -6.36
C GLU A 399 8.57 -16.22 -7.30
N GLU A 400 7.57 -16.82 -7.95
CA GLU A 400 6.58 -16.07 -8.73
C GLU A 400 5.83 -15.08 -7.82
N ALA A 401 5.63 -13.87 -8.34
CA ALA A 401 4.78 -12.87 -7.71
C ALA A 401 3.34 -13.40 -7.60
N PRO A 402 2.60 -13.05 -6.53
CA PRO A 402 1.19 -13.41 -6.43
C PRO A 402 0.40 -12.81 -7.59
N GLU A 403 -0.60 -13.57 -8.07
CA GLU A 403 -1.48 -13.13 -9.13
C GLU A 403 -2.21 -11.83 -8.74
N LYS A 404 -2.16 -10.82 -9.61
CA LYS A 404 -2.84 -9.55 -9.37
C LYS A 404 -4.35 -9.70 -9.61
N LYS A 405 -5.10 -9.85 -8.52
CA LYS A 405 -6.57 -9.77 -8.52
C LYS A 405 -7.04 -8.36 -8.86
N SER A 406 -8.18 -8.24 -9.55
CA SER A 406 -8.91 -6.97 -9.61
C SER A 406 -9.46 -6.61 -8.23
N TRP A 407 -9.76 -5.33 -8.01
CA TRP A 407 -10.28 -4.82 -6.75
C TRP A 407 -11.60 -5.49 -6.33
N LYS A 408 -12.42 -5.87 -7.32
CA LYS A 408 -13.68 -6.59 -7.10
C LYS A 408 -13.46 -8.02 -6.60
N GLU A 409 -12.35 -8.64 -7.01
CA GLU A 409 -11.97 -10.00 -6.62
C GLU A 409 -11.25 -10.05 -5.27
N LEU A 410 -10.70 -8.92 -4.81
CA LEU A 410 -10.16 -8.81 -3.45
C LEU A 410 -11.27 -9.08 -2.42
N ASN A 411 -10.95 -9.87 -1.40
CA ASN A 411 -11.81 -10.02 -0.23
C ASN A 411 -11.70 -8.78 0.70
N VAL A 412 -12.45 -8.77 1.81
CA VAL A 412 -12.46 -7.62 2.73
C VAL A 412 -11.10 -7.35 3.36
N GLU A 413 -10.37 -8.39 3.74
CA GLU A 413 -9.04 -8.28 4.35
C GLU A 413 -7.98 -7.81 3.34
N GLU A 414 -8.03 -8.36 2.12
CA GLU A 414 -7.17 -7.93 1.01
C GLU A 414 -7.40 -6.45 0.66
N ARG A 415 -8.66 -6.00 0.60
CA ARG A 415 -8.97 -4.57 0.37
C ARG A 415 -8.46 -3.69 1.51
N ARG A 416 -8.64 -4.10 2.76
CA ARG A 416 -8.10 -3.36 3.92
C ARG A 416 -6.57 -3.26 3.85
N ALA A 417 -5.90 -4.36 3.50
CA ALA A 417 -4.46 -4.36 3.31
C ALA A 417 -4.00 -3.44 2.16
N ALA A 418 -4.71 -3.45 1.03
CA ALA A 418 -4.43 -2.53 -0.07
C ALA A 418 -4.60 -1.06 0.35
N ILE A 419 -5.65 -0.75 1.11
CA ILE A 419 -5.89 0.60 1.67
C ILE A 419 -4.77 1.03 2.63
N GLU A 420 -4.29 0.12 3.48
CA GLU A 420 -3.17 0.39 4.40
C GLU A 420 -1.84 0.60 3.67
N LEU A 421 -1.73 0.09 2.43
CA LEU A 421 -0.64 0.38 1.49
C LEU A 421 -0.93 1.59 0.59
N CYS A 422 -2.01 2.34 0.88
CA CYS A 422 -2.46 3.54 0.17
C CYS A 422 -2.98 3.33 -1.26
N TYR A 423 -3.37 2.11 -1.60
CA TYR A 423 -4.13 1.86 -2.82
C TYR A 423 -5.59 2.28 -2.65
N SER A 424 -6.08 3.11 -3.55
CA SER A 424 -7.51 3.26 -3.79
C SER A 424 -7.98 2.25 -4.85
N PHE A 425 -9.29 2.08 -5.00
CA PHE A 425 -9.86 1.35 -6.14
C PHE A 425 -9.27 1.84 -7.46
N GLU A 426 -9.18 3.15 -7.63
CA GLU A 426 -8.72 3.79 -8.86
C GLU A 426 -7.23 3.47 -9.13
N THR A 427 -6.36 3.63 -8.12
CA THR A 427 -4.92 3.40 -8.30
C THR A 427 -4.59 1.92 -8.44
N TRP A 428 -5.33 1.04 -7.76
CA TRP A 428 -5.20 -0.41 -7.92
C TRP A 428 -5.50 -0.87 -9.36
N GLU A 429 -6.57 -0.33 -9.94
CA GLU A 429 -7.01 -0.63 -11.29
C GLU A 429 -6.22 0.11 -12.38
N GLY A 430 -5.35 1.06 -12.01
CA GLY A 430 -4.60 1.91 -12.94
C GLY A 430 -5.40 3.14 -13.34
N TYR A 431 -5.29 4.19 -12.52
CA TYR A 431 -6.02 5.45 -12.63
C TYR A 431 -5.48 6.30 -13.78
N ASP A 432 -6.35 6.64 -14.74
CA ASP A 432 -6.05 7.54 -15.85
C ASP A 432 -6.97 8.76 -15.76
N MET A 433 -6.39 9.92 -15.47
CA MET A 433 -7.09 11.19 -15.37
C MET A 433 -7.32 11.85 -16.75
N THR A 434 -6.81 11.26 -17.83
CA THR A 434 -6.92 11.84 -19.18
C THR A 434 -8.39 11.92 -19.61
N ILE A 435 -8.83 13.13 -19.98
CA ILE A 435 -10.20 13.33 -20.45
C ILE A 435 -10.42 12.54 -21.74
N ASN A 436 -11.35 11.59 -21.69
CA ASN A 436 -11.74 10.80 -22.84
C ASN A 436 -12.96 11.42 -23.53
N TYR A 437 -12.72 12.06 -24.67
CA TYR A 437 -13.77 12.72 -25.47
C TYR A 437 -14.53 11.76 -26.40
N GLY A 438 -14.08 10.51 -26.51
CA GLY A 438 -14.63 9.53 -27.45
C GLY A 438 -15.54 8.48 -26.79
N PRO A 439 -16.20 7.62 -27.59
CA PRO A 439 -17.02 6.51 -27.09
C PRO A 439 -16.19 5.31 -26.62
N PHE A 440 -14.88 5.50 -26.42
CA PHE A 440 -13.92 4.44 -26.11
C PHE A 440 -13.84 4.24 -24.59
N PRO A 441 -13.33 3.11 -24.10
CA PRO A 441 -13.03 2.95 -22.67
C PRO A 441 -11.84 3.81 -22.20
N PHE A 442 -10.94 4.19 -23.10
CA PHE A 442 -9.74 4.99 -22.79
C PHE A 442 -9.57 6.15 -23.76
N ALA A 443 -8.84 7.19 -23.36
CA ALA A 443 -8.54 8.31 -24.25
C ALA A 443 -7.74 7.83 -25.48
N LYS A 444 -8.22 8.18 -26.68
CA LYS A 444 -7.58 7.79 -27.94
C LYS A 444 -6.15 8.38 -28.04
N PRO A 445 -5.12 7.54 -28.25
CA PRO A 445 -3.74 8.02 -28.44
C PRO A 445 -3.64 8.96 -29.64
N LYS A 446 -3.30 10.22 -29.38
CA LYS A 446 -3.32 11.27 -30.42
C LYS A 446 -2.24 11.09 -31.49
N ARG A 447 -1.09 10.51 -31.13
CA ARG A 447 0.08 10.45 -32.02
C ARG A 447 -0.04 9.35 -33.07
N ARG A 448 -0.57 8.17 -32.73
CA ARG A 448 -0.59 7.00 -33.64
C ARG A 448 -1.37 7.23 -34.93
N TYR A 449 -2.42 8.04 -34.87
CA TYR A 449 -3.35 8.25 -35.98
C TYR A 449 -3.11 9.58 -36.70
N VAL A 450 -1.84 9.98 -36.77
CA VAL A 450 -1.33 11.10 -37.57
C VAL A 450 -0.46 10.50 -38.67
N GLU A 451 -0.53 11.04 -39.88
CA GLU A 451 0.34 10.58 -40.98
C GLU A 451 1.81 10.68 -40.59
N TRP A 452 2.62 9.72 -41.03
CA TRP A 452 4.06 9.67 -40.70
C TRP A 452 4.78 10.99 -41.04
N ALA A 453 4.45 11.59 -42.18
CA ALA A 453 5.07 12.82 -42.66
C ALA A 453 4.78 14.04 -41.76
N ASP A 454 3.68 14.00 -41.00
CA ASP A 454 3.25 15.06 -40.09
C ASP A 454 3.75 14.85 -38.65
N LEU A 455 4.34 13.69 -38.36
CA LEU A 455 4.96 13.44 -37.06
C LEU A 455 6.23 14.29 -36.90
N PRO A 456 6.47 14.85 -35.71
CA PRO A 456 7.77 15.41 -35.38
C PRO A 456 8.89 14.39 -35.59
N GLU A 457 10.05 14.82 -36.08
CA GLU A 457 11.21 13.94 -36.38
C GLU A 457 11.61 13.08 -35.18
N VAL A 458 11.55 13.63 -33.96
CA VAL A 458 11.82 12.88 -32.72
C VAL A 458 10.87 11.70 -32.52
N ILE A 459 9.59 11.85 -32.88
CA ILE A 459 8.59 10.78 -32.77
C ILE A 459 8.81 9.73 -33.86
N GLN A 460 9.19 10.15 -35.07
CA GLN A 460 9.55 9.22 -36.15
C GLN A 460 10.76 8.36 -35.75
N ILE A 461 11.77 8.95 -35.09
CA ILE A 461 12.94 8.23 -34.60
C ILE A 461 12.56 7.20 -33.54
N ILE A 462 11.72 7.57 -32.57
CA ILE A 462 11.23 6.64 -31.52
C ILE A 462 10.43 5.50 -32.14
N ALA A 463 9.46 5.81 -33.01
CA ALA A 463 8.65 4.81 -33.68
C ALA A 463 9.47 3.86 -34.56
N ASN A 464 10.49 4.37 -35.26
CA ASN A 464 11.40 3.55 -36.07
C ASN A 464 12.44 2.77 -35.23
N GLY A 465 12.60 3.13 -33.94
CA GLY A 465 13.56 2.54 -33.02
C GLY A 465 13.24 1.08 -32.69
N THR A 466 12.83 0.80 -31.46
CA THR A 466 12.58 -0.59 -31.03
C THR A 466 11.25 -1.14 -31.52
N LEU A 467 10.34 -0.27 -31.94
CA LEU A 467 9.01 -0.62 -32.48
C LEU A 467 9.04 -0.92 -34.01
N GLU A 468 10.17 -0.65 -34.68
CA GLU A 468 10.43 -0.97 -36.09
C GLU A 468 9.40 -0.42 -37.10
N TYR A 469 8.80 0.74 -36.82
CA TYR A 469 7.93 1.41 -37.77
C TYR A 469 8.72 2.05 -38.91
N THR A 470 8.30 1.71 -40.13
CA THR A 470 8.60 2.50 -41.32
C THR A 470 7.40 3.37 -41.65
N GLU A 471 7.58 4.38 -42.51
CA GLU A 471 6.48 5.20 -43.02
C GLU A 471 5.33 4.36 -43.59
N ASP A 472 5.66 3.32 -44.36
CA ASP A 472 4.68 2.39 -44.93
C ASP A 472 3.93 1.63 -43.83
N LYS A 473 4.66 1.01 -42.88
CA LYS A 473 4.05 0.28 -41.78
C LYS A 473 3.19 1.17 -40.87
N TRP A 474 3.60 2.40 -40.64
CA TRP A 474 2.89 3.34 -39.79
C TRP A 474 1.56 3.77 -40.41
N ASN A 475 1.59 4.16 -41.69
CA ASN A 475 0.40 4.66 -42.38
C ASN A 475 -0.59 3.53 -42.73
N ASN A 476 -0.14 2.28 -42.83
CA ASN A 476 -1.00 1.12 -43.04
C ASN A 476 -1.29 0.42 -41.68
N LEU A 477 -2.41 0.76 -41.04
CA LEU A 477 -2.79 0.18 -39.74
C LEU A 477 -2.90 -1.36 -39.81
N GLY A 478 -2.37 -2.05 -38.82
CA GLY A 478 -2.32 -3.50 -38.69
C GLY A 478 -1.18 -4.18 -39.45
N SER A 479 -0.29 -3.43 -40.11
CA SER A 479 0.77 -4.00 -40.97
C SER A 479 2.10 -4.24 -40.27
N ALA A 480 2.38 -3.54 -39.16
CA ALA A 480 3.58 -3.80 -38.37
C ALA A 480 3.40 -5.04 -37.49
N LYS A 481 4.46 -5.85 -37.36
CA LYS A 481 4.45 -7.04 -36.50
C LYS A 481 4.23 -6.67 -35.02
N ILE A 482 4.72 -5.51 -34.59
CA ILE A 482 4.58 -5.03 -33.21
C ILE A 482 3.09 -4.87 -32.82
N GLU A 483 2.21 -4.57 -33.78
CA GLU A 483 0.78 -4.36 -33.51
C GLU A 483 0.02 -5.68 -33.29
N THR A 484 0.67 -6.83 -33.44
CA THR A 484 0.09 -8.13 -33.08
C THR A 484 0.44 -8.57 -31.67
N LEU A 485 1.34 -7.85 -30.99
CA LEU A 485 1.81 -8.17 -29.65
C LEU A 485 0.95 -7.49 -28.59
N GLY A 486 0.66 -8.20 -27.51
CA GLY A 486 0.14 -7.63 -26.27
C GLY A 486 1.21 -6.83 -25.54
N TRP A 487 0.80 -5.95 -24.62
CA TRP A 487 1.73 -5.17 -23.83
C TRP A 487 2.78 -6.03 -23.12
N ASP A 488 2.36 -7.12 -22.50
CA ASP A 488 3.24 -8.01 -21.72
C ASP A 488 4.18 -8.84 -22.62
N GLU A 489 3.98 -8.84 -23.94
CA GLU A 489 4.87 -9.47 -24.92
C GLU A 489 5.92 -8.48 -25.48
N LEU A 490 5.80 -7.18 -25.18
CA LEU A 490 6.77 -6.16 -25.55
C LEU A 490 7.99 -6.23 -24.61
N THR A 491 9.19 -5.99 -25.15
CA THR A 491 10.38 -5.79 -24.30
C THR A 491 10.27 -4.49 -23.50
N ASP A 492 11.03 -4.36 -22.42
CA ASP A 492 11.05 -3.15 -21.60
C ASP A 492 11.38 -1.89 -22.43
N GLU A 493 12.31 -2.00 -23.40
CA GLU A 493 12.62 -0.89 -24.32
C GLU A 493 11.45 -0.56 -25.26
N GLN A 494 10.72 -1.58 -25.74
CA GLN A 494 9.54 -1.38 -26.57
C GLN A 494 8.39 -0.75 -25.78
N GLN A 495 8.17 -1.18 -24.53
CA GLN A 495 7.20 -0.55 -23.64
C GLN A 495 7.57 0.90 -23.39
N SER A 496 8.84 1.20 -23.14
CA SER A 496 9.34 2.58 -22.98
C SER A 496 9.07 3.44 -24.23
N ASP A 497 9.45 2.95 -25.43
CA ASP A 497 9.18 3.67 -26.68
C ASP A 497 7.67 3.83 -26.93
N ALA A 498 6.84 2.85 -26.56
CA ALA A 498 5.39 2.93 -26.65
C ALA A 498 4.80 4.00 -25.69
N VAL A 499 5.32 4.10 -24.46
CA VAL A 499 4.99 5.20 -23.52
C VAL A 499 5.33 6.56 -24.12
N ASP A 500 6.49 6.68 -24.77
CA ASP A 500 6.87 7.90 -25.48
C ASP A 500 5.97 8.21 -26.69
N LEU A 501 5.29 7.21 -27.26
CA LEU A 501 4.24 7.42 -28.27
C LEU A 501 2.86 7.74 -27.67
N GLY A 502 2.72 7.74 -26.34
CA GLY A 502 1.46 7.99 -25.63
C GLY A 502 0.61 6.74 -25.44
N PHE A 503 1.23 5.56 -25.45
CA PHE A 503 0.60 4.29 -25.12
C PHE A 503 1.07 3.79 -23.75
N TYR A 504 0.14 3.31 -22.97
CA TYR A 504 0.39 2.42 -21.85
C TYR A 504 -0.44 1.15 -22.04
N LYS A 505 -0.19 0.12 -21.24
CA LYS A 505 -0.85 -1.21 -21.31
C LYS A 505 -2.29 -1.16 -21.82
N LYS A 506 -3.19 -0.49 -21.09
CA LYS A 506 -4.62 -0.43 -21.45
C LYS A 506 -4.87 0.17 -22.84
N THR A 507 -4.22 1.29 -23.17
CA THR A 507 -4.39 1.91 -24.50
C THR A 507 -3.71 1.11 -25.61
N TRP A 508 -2.59 0.44 -25.33
CA TRP A 508 -1.94 -0.43 -26.31
C TRP A 508 -2.81 -1.63 -26.61
N ASP A 509 -3.21 -2.37 -25.57
CA ASP A 509 -4.02 -3.58 -25.75
C ASP A 509 -5.38 -3.24 -26.38
N CYS A 510 -5.93 -2.07 -26.08
CA CYS A 510 -7.20 -1.64 -26.66
C CYS A 510 -7.05 -1.10 -28.09
N PHE A 511 -6.29 -0.01 -28.30
CA PHE A 511 -6.24 0.70 -29.59
C PHE A 511 -5.26 0.11 -30.61
N HIS A 512 -4.34 -0.73 -30.13
CA HIS A 512 -3.23 -1.22 -30.93
C HIS A 512 -3.35 -2.71 -31.25
N SER A 513 -3.26 -3.57 -30.23
CA SER A 513 -3.34 -5.02 -30.44
C SER A 513 -4.78 -5.54 -30.49
N HIS A 514 -5.74 -4.74 -30.02
CA HIS A 514 -7.15 -5.12 -29.86
C HIS A 514 -7.35 -6.42 -29.08
N TYR A 515 -6.52 -6.62 -28.05
CA TYR A 515 -6.46 -7.81 -27.21
C TYR A 515 -6.22 -9.12 -27.97
N ARG A 516 -5.75 -9.08 -29.23
CA ARG A 516 -5.59 -10.28 -30.07
C ARG A 516 -4.53 -11.26 -29.56
N SER A 517 -3.61 -10.80 -28.72
CA SER A 517 -2.60 -11.62 -28.06
C SER A 517 -3.11 -12.35 -26.83
N TYR A 518 -4.28 -11.97 -26.30
CA TYR A 518 -4.82 -12.52 -25.08
C TYR A 518 -5.50 -13.85 -25.35
N ASP A 519 -5.37 -14.80 -24.43
CA ASP A 519 -6.26 -15.95 -24.37
C ASP A 519 -7.67 -15.50 -23.93
N TRP A 520 -8.70 -16.26 -24.33
CA TRP A 520 -10.09 -15.90 -24.01
C TRP A 520 -10.33 -15.72 -22.50
N ASN A 521 -9.65 -16.52 -21.68
CA ASN A 521 -9.77 -16.49 -20.21
C ASN A 521 -8.98 -15.36 -19.55
N GLU A 522 -8.06 -14.72 -20.28
CA GLU A 522 -7.33 -13.53 -19.81
C GLU A 522 -8.15 -12.25 -20.04
N LEU A 523 -9.15 -12.30 -20.93
CA LEU A 523 -10.11 -11.22 -21.09
C LEU A 523 -11.02 -11.13 -19.86
N SER A 524 -11.23 -9.91 -19.36
CA SER A 524 -12.24 -9.66 -18.34
C SER A 524 -13.63 -10.11 -18.81
N THR A 525 -14.52 -10.45 -17.87
CA THR A 525 -15.89 -10.87 -18.20
C THR A 525 -16.61 -9.86 -19.09
N SER A 526 -16.44 -8.57 -18.84
CA SER A 526 -17.02 -7.50 -19.67
C SER A 526 -16.45 -7.49 -21.10
N GLN A 527 -15.14 -7.69 -21.27
CA GLN A 527 -14.54 -7.79 -22.61
C GLN A 527 -15.05 -9.03 -23.35
N GLN A 528 -15.12 -10.19 -22.69
CA GLN A 528 -15.67 -11.41 -23.29
C GLN A 528 -17.11 -11.19 -23.77
N ASP A 529 -17.95 -10.49 -22.99
CA ASP A 529 -19.32 -10.17 -23.38
C ASP A 529 -19.38 -9.24 -24.60
N ILE A 530 -18.51 -8.22 -24.65
CA ILE A 530 -18.38 -7.34 -25.82
C ILE A 530 -17.97 -8.15 -27.06
N PHE A 531 -16.96 -9.00 -26.95
CA PHE A 531 -16.53 -9.84 -28.08
C PHE A 531 -17.60 -10.85 -28.51
N ARG A 532 -18.39 -11.41 -27.58
CA ARG A 532 -19.57 -12.24 -27.92
C ARG A 532 -20.59 -11.48 -28.76
N LEU A 533 -20.82 -10.20 -28.47
CA LEU A 533 -21.72 -9.35 -29.26
C LEU A 533 -21.18 -9.09 -30.68
N LEU A 534 -19.86 -9.05 -30.86
CA LEU A 534 -19.22 -9.04 -32.20
C LEU A 534 -19.23 -10.41 -32.89
N GLY A 535 -19.71 -11.47 -32.24
CA GLY A 535 -19.84 -12.81 -32.79
C GLY A 535 -18.65 -13.75 -32.53
N TRP A 536 -17.72 -13.34 -31.66
CA TRP A 536 -16.67 -14.20 -31.13
C TRP A 536 -17.22 -15.18 -30.09
N SER A 537 -16.49 -16.27 -29.88
CA SER A 537 -16.72 -17.23 -28.80
C SER A 537 -15.40 -17.81 -28.36
N GLU A 538 -15.36 -18.38 -27.15
CA GLU A 538 -14.20 -19.08 -26.60
C GLU A 538 -13.65 -20.14 -27.58
N SER A 539 -14.52 -20.83 -28.32
CA SER A 539 -14.11 -21.82 -29.33
C SER A 539 -13.53 -21.24 -30.62
N LYS A 540 -13.91 -20.00 -30.99
CA LYS A 540 -13.47 -19.33 -32.22
C LYS A 540 -12.19 -18.52 -32.03
N TRP A 541 -12.03 -17.97 -30.83
CA TRP A 541 -10.92 -17.11 -30.44
C TRP A 541 -9.54 -17.72 -30.72
N PRO A 542 -9.18 -18.91 -30.19
CA PRO A 542 -7.86 -19.50 -30.41
C PRO A 542 -7.62 -19.94 -31.86
N ASN A 543 -8.69 -20.18 -32.63
CA ASN A 543 -8.60 -20.60 -34.04
C ASN A 543 -8.53 -19.41 -35.01
N ASN A 544 -8.61 -18.17 -34.49
CA ASN A 544 -8.70 -16.95 -35.29
C ASN A 544 -9.83 -17.01 -36.35
N GLU A 545 -10.93 -17.68 -36.01
CA GLU A 545 -12.11 -17.79 -36.89
C GLU A 545 -12.90 -16.47 -36.83
N THR A 546 -12.60 -15.56 -37.75
CA THR A 546 -13.18 -14.22 -37.81
C THR A 546 -14.71 -14.27 -37.91
N PRO A 547 -15.45 -13.61 -37.00
CA PRO A 547 -16.89 -13.49 -37.09
C PRO A 547 -17.33 -12.69 -38.33
N SER A 548 -18.58 -12.88 -38.77
CA SER A 548 -19.14 -12.19 -39.94
C SER A 548 -19.18 -10.66 -39.81
N SER A 549 -19.11 -10.12 -38.59
CA SER A 549 -18.99 -8.69 -38.37
C SER A 549 -17.70 -8.15 -39.01
N TYR A 550 -16.58 -8.87 -38.90
CA TYR A 550 -15.27 -8.51 -39.45
C TYR A 550 -15.18 -8.62 -40.98
N GLU A 551 -16.21 -9.14 -41.64
CA GLU A 551 -16.33 -9.14 -43.11
C GLU A 551 -16.96 -7.85 -43.64
N LYS A 552 -17.55 -7.03 -42.75
CA LYS A 552 -18.19 -5.76 -43.08
C LYS A 552 -17.19 -4.62 -42.98
N GLN A 553 -17.32 -3.64 -43.87
CA GLN A 553 -16.69 -2.33 -43.68
C GLN A 553 -17.35 -1.59 -42.51
N TRP A 554 -16.70 -0.57 -41.95
CA TRP A 554 -17.23 0.17 -40.79
C TRP A 554 -18.62 0.76 -41.04
N ASP A 555 -18.84 1.33 -42.23
CA ASP A 555 -20.13 1.91 -42.66
C ASP A 555 -21.25 0.87 -42.86
N GLN A 556 -20.88 -0.41 -42.96
CA GLN A 556 -21.79 -1.55 -43.08
C GLN A 556 -22.14 -2.17 -41.72
N LEU A 557 -21.40 -1.81 -40.65
CA LEU A 557 -21.75 -2.20 -39.30
C LEU A 557 -23.05 -1.50 -38.87
N SER A 558 -23.90 -2.23 -38.16
CA SER A 558 -25.02 -1.60 -37.45
C SER A 558 -24.50 -0.66 -36.36
N THR A 559 -25.33 0.29 -35.93
CA THR A 559 -24.97 1.22 -34.84
C THR A 559 -24.60 0.47 -33.55
N THR A 560 -25.25 -0.65 -33.27
CA THR A 560 -24.89 -1.52 -32.14
C THR A 560 -23.54 -2.18 -32.34
N GLU A 561 -23.24 -2.71 -33.53
CA GLU A 561 -21.92 -3.29 -33.82
C GLU A 561 -20.81 -2.23 -33.71
N GLN A 562 -21.01 -1.02 -34.26
CA GLN A 562 -20.05 0.08 -34.12
C GLN A 562 -19.83 0.47 -32.65
N SER A 563 -20.91 0.55 -31.85
CA SER A 563 -20.82 0.86 -30.43
C SER A 563 -20.05 -0.21 -29.63
N VAL A 564 -20.31 -1.49 -29.94
CA VAL A 564 -19.60 -2.62 -29.33
C VAL A 564 -18.14 -2.66 -29.79
N ALA A 565 -17.86 -2.33 -31.05
CA ALA A 565 -16.51 -2.21 -31.59
C ALA A 565 -15.73 -1.06 -30.93
N ASN A 566 -16.36 0.10 -30.72
CA ASN A 566 -15.81 1.22 -29.96
C ASN A 566 -15.45 0.82 -28.51
N ALA A 567 -16.24 -0.05 -27.87
CA ALA A 567 -15.97 -0.51 -26.51
C ALA A 567 -14.68 -1.37 -26.39
N VAL A 568 -14.17 -1.88 -27.52
CA VAL A 568 -12.84 -2.51 -27.65
C VAL A 568 -11.92 -1.71 -28.59
N CYS A 569 -12.13 -0.39 -28.60
CA CYS A 569 -11.30 0.63 -29.26
C CYS A 569 -11.14 0.52 -30.78
N TYR A 570 -12.05 -0.17 -31.47
CA TYR A 570 -12.16 -0.03 -32.91
C TYR A 570 -12.90 1.25 -33.29
N PHE A 571 -12.49 1.86 -34.40
CA PHE A 571 -13.16 2.94 -35.10
C PHE A 571 -12.87 2.78 -36.60
N GLU A 572 -13.51 3.58 -37.45
CA GLU A 572 -13.45 3.44 -38.91
C GLU A 572 -12.05 3.11 -39.46
N HIS A 573 -11.04 3.93 -39.18
CA HIS A 573 -9.70 3.73 -39.76
C HIS A 573 -9.04 2.40 -39.35
N ASN A 574 -9.08 2.01 -38.06
CA ASN A 574 -8.41 0.78 -37.64
C ASN A 574 -9.25 -0.49 -37.87
N TRP A 575 -10.56 -0.35 -38.03
CA TRP A 575 -11.45 -1.44 -38.43
C TRP A 575 -11.25 -1.80 -39.91
N ASP A 576 -11.35 -0.81 -40.79
CA ASP A 576 -11.21 -1.01 -42.24
C ASP A 576 -9.75 -1.16 -42.68
N ARG A 577 -8.80 -0.90 -41.77
CA ARG A 577 -7.34 -0.88 -42.02
C ARG A 577 -6.98 0.10 -43.14
N SER A 578 -7.66 1.24 -43.15
CA SER A 578 -7.47 2.31 -44.12
C SER A 578 -6.06 2.89 -44.02
N ASN A 579 -5.50 3.27 -45.17
CA ASN A 579 -4.23 4.00 -45.19
C ASN A 579 -4.48 5.44 -44.71
N LEU A 580 -3.66 5.92 -43.77
CA LEU A 580 -3.79 7.28 -43.23
C LEU A 580 -3.69 8.39 -44.31
N LYS A 581 -3.02 8.14 -45.44
CA LYS A 581 -2.82 9.10 -46.54
C LYS A 581 -4.05 9.32 -47.43
N GLU A 582 -5.02 8.42 -47.41
CA GLU A 582 -6.13 8.45 -48.38
C GLU A 582 -7.21 9.50 -48.02
N GLU A 583 -7.08 10.20 -46.88
CA GLU A 583 -8.13 11.04 -46.31
C GLU A 583 -8.24 12.45 -46.92
N GLU A 584 -7.28 12.91 -47.73
CA GLU A 584 -7.39 14.22 -48.39
C GLU A 584 -8.53 14.32 -49.43
N ILE A 585 -9.24 13.23 -49.76
CA ILE A 585 -10.30 13.25 -50.80
C ILE A 585 -11.73 13.22 -50.23
N ALA A 586 -11.95 12.97 -48.93
CA ALA A 586 -13.29 12.69 -48.40
C ALA A 586 -13.83 13.64 -47.30
N ILE A 587 -13.40 14.91 -47.25
CA ILE A 587 -14.17 15.95 -46.52
C ILE A 587 -15.39 16.35 -47.38
N SER A 588 -16.29 15.40 -47.59
CA SER A 588 -17.66 15.66 -48.02
C SER A 588 -18.49 15.94 -46.76
N SER A 589 -18.57 17.21 -46.40
CA SER A 589 -19.71 17.87 -45.74
C SER A 589 -20.94 16.97 -45.50
N GLY A 590 -21.16 16.42 -44.30
CA GLY A 590 -22.41 15.70 -44.04
C GLY A 590 -22.68 15.11 -42.65
N SER A 591 -21.69 14.68 -41.88
CA SER A 591 -21.94 14.08 -40.56
C SER A 591 -21.91 15.14 -39.46
N ASN A 592 -23.07 15.45 -38.88
CA ASN A 592 -23.17 16.20 -37.63
C ASN A 592 -22.34 15.46 -36.56
N PRO A 593 -21.51 16.16 -35.76
CA PRO A 593 -20.87 15.53 -34.61
C PRO A 593 -21.97 14.98 -33.70
N MET A 594 -21.93 13.68 -33.43
CA MET A 594 -22.73 13.09 -32.35
C MET A 594 -22.45 13.89 -31.08
N ASN A 595 -23.53 14.33 -30.42
CA ASN A 595 -23.47 15.16 -29.24
C ASN A 595 -22.72 14.40 -28.12
N PRO A 596 -21.57 14.89 -27.59
CA PRO A 596 -20.71 14.12 -26.68
C PRO A 596 -21.29 13.88 -25.29
N THR A 597 -22.53 14.29 -25.01
CA THR A 597 -23.11 14.29 -23.65
C THR A 597 -23.81 13.01 -23.23
N GLN A 598 -23.87 11.98 -24.08
CA GLN A 598 -24.20 10.62 -23.61
C GLN A 598 -22.89 9.87 -23.41
N GLY A 599 -22.26 10.10 -22.25
CA GLY A 599 -21.23 9.19 -21.78
C GLY A 599 -21.83 7.78 -21.74
N PHE A 600 -21.23 6.86 -22.48
CA PHE A 600 -21.64 5.47 -22.50
C PHE A 600 -21.35 4.89 -21.11
N ASP A 601 -22.37 4.73 -20.28
CA ASP A 601 -22.21 4.08 -18.98
C ASP A 601 -22.02 2.57 -19.24
N ALA A 602 -21.07 1.94 -18.56
CA ALA A 602 -20.94 0.48 -18.61
C ALA A 602 -22.25 -0.21 -18.15
N SER A 603 -23.12 0.50 -17.42
CA SER A 603 -24.50 0.05 -17.14
C SER A 603 -25.36 -0.10 -18.39
N ASP A 604 -25.16 0.69 -19.45
CA ASP A 604 -25.93 0.57 -20.70
C ASP A 604 -25.60 -0.74 -21.44
N ILE A 605 -24.35 -1.20 -21.32
CA ILE A 605 -23.96 -2.54 -21.77
C ILE A 605 -24.65 -3.60 -20.91
N SER A 606 -24.75 -3.38 -19.59
CA SER A 606 -25.54 -4.25 -18.71
C SER A 606 -27.02 -4.29 -19.13
N ASP A 607 -27.62 -3.17 -19.52
CA ASP A 607 -29.00 -3.11 -19.99
C ASP A 607 -29.20 -3.79 -21.35
N VAL A 608 -28.23 -3.68 -22.27
CA VAL A 608 -28.21 -4.44 -23.53
C VAL A 608 -28.05 -5.95 -23.25
N LEU A 609 -27.21 -6.33 -22.30
CA LEU A 609 -26.97 -7.73 -21.91
C LEU A 609 -28.16 -8.32 -21.12
N ASN A 610 -28.79 -7.54 -20.24
CA ASN A 610 -29.92 -7.94 -19.39
C ASN A 610 -31.27 -7.86 -20.12
N GLY A 611 -31.36 -7.06 -21.19
CA GLY A 611 -32.53 -6.92 -22.05
C GLY A 611 -32.97 -8.21 -22.76
N ARG A 612 -32.15 -9.28 -22.70
CA ARG A 612 -32.48 -10.59 -23.28
C ARG A 612 -33.26 -11.54 -22.35
N LYS A 613 -33.47 -11.21 -21.06
CA LYS A 613 -34.17 -12.09 -20.11
C LYS A 613 -35.67 -11.83 -19.92
N ASN A 614 -36.25 -10.74 -20.45
CA ASN A 614 -37.65 -10.36 -20.16
C ASN A 614 -38.55 -10.19 -21.40
N SER A 615 -38.41 -11.02 -22.44
CA SER A 615 -39.42 -11.09 -23.52
C SER A 615 -40.18 -12.42 -23.51
N ALA A 616 -40.94 -12.66 -22.44
CA ALA A 616 -42.00 -13.67 -22.42
C ALA A 616 -43.16 -13.25 -21.49
N ASN A 617 -43.71 -12.05 -21.69
CA ASN A 617 -45.13 -11.78 -21.46
C ASN A 617 -45.47 -10.32 -21.81
N THR A 618 -46.01 -10.11 -23.00
CA THR A 618 -46.88 -8.95 -23.23
C THR A 618 -47.95 -9.34 -24.24
N SER A 619 -49.02 -9.92 -23.70
CA SER A 619 -50.27 -10.13 -24.42
C SER A 619 -50.99 -8.79 -24.56
N LYS A 620 -51.41 -8.55 -25.80
CA LYS A 620 -52.27 -7.46 -26.30
C LYS A 620 -53.34 -6.99 -25.31
N ARG A 621 -53.46 -5.66 -25.13
CA ARG A 621 -54.76 -4.96 -25.11
C ARG A 621 -54.65 -3.58 -25.75
N PHE A 622 -55.30 -3.44 -26.90
CA PHE A 622 -55.83 -2.16 -27.39
C PHE A 622 -56.99 -1.74 -26.48
N THR A 623 -57.05 -0.48 -26.06
CA THR A 623 -58.28 0.36 -26.07
C THR A 623 -58.01 1.79 -25.58
N THR A 624 -58.27 2.74 -26.50
CA THR A 624 -59.01 4.01 -26.34
C THR A 624 -58.65 5.02 -25.24
N SER A 625 -58.27 6.22 -25.69
CA SER A 625 -58.32 7.49 -24.94
C SER A 625 -59.75 7.85 -24.52
N PHE A 626 -59.93 8.31 -23.28
CA PHE A 626 -60.99 9.25 -22.89
C PHE A 626 -60.52 10.18 -21.77
N ILE A 627 -61.12 11.37 -21.78
CA ILE A 627 -60.81 12.62 -21.09
C ILE A 627 -61.19 12.58 -19.59
N ALA A 628 -60.44 13.40 -18.83
CA ALA A 628 -60.65 13.97 -17.49
C ALA A 628 -62.00 13.83 -16.77
N LEU A 629 -61.97 13.57 -15.45
CA LEU A 629 -62.29 14.53 -14.37
C LEU A 629 -62.29 13.83 -12.99
N SER A 630 -61.73 14.51 -11.99
CA SER A 630 -62.17 14.63 -10.58
C SER A 630 -62.49 13.38 -9.73
N GLY A 631 -61.85 13.31 -8.56
CA GLY A 631 -62.37 12.50 -7.45
C GLY A 631 -61.41 12.35 -6.27
N LEU A 632 -61.43 13.33 -5.36
CA LEU A 632 -61.04 13.17 -3.95
C LEU A 632 -61.77 11.96 -3.32
N VAL A 633 -61.11 11.18 -2.46
CA VAL A 633 -61.55 10.80 -1.08
C VAL A 633 -60.56 9.81 -0.45
N CYS A 634 -60.37 10.01 0.85
CA CYS A 634 -59.45 9.41 1.82
C CYS A 634 -59.68 7.93 2.23
N MET A 635 -58.71 7.46 3.04
CA MET A 635 -58.69 6.38 4.06
C MET A 635 -58.46 4.95 3.54
N ALA A 636 -57.39 4.23 3.90
CA ALA A 636 -56.81 3.80 5.20
C ALA A 636 -57.29 2.39 5.65
N PHE A 637 -56.31 1.55 6.03
CA PHE A 637 -56.36 0.18 6.61
C PHE A 637 -56.84 -0.93 5.65
N MET A 638 -56.15 -2.05 5.45
CA MET A 638 -55.22 -2.86 6.26
C MET A 638 -53.95 -3.24 5.50
#